data_AF-A0AA38ZL60-F1
#
_entry.id   AF-A0AA38ZL60-F1
#
_cell.length_a   1.000
_cell.length_b   1.000
_cell.length_c   1.000
_cell.angle_alpha   90.00
_cell.angle_beta   90.00
_cell.angle_gamma   90.00
#
_symmetry.space_group_name_H-M   'P 1'
#
loop_
_entity.id
_entity.type
_entity.pdbx_description
1 polymer ?
#
loop_
_entity_poly.entity_id
_entity_poly.type
_entity_poly.pdbx_seq_one_letter_code
_entity_poly.pdbx_strand_id
1 'polypeptide(L)'
;MESSHSIIEALVRKIKDEMFSSVDLNSFVSPSAYDTAWLAMVPDPAGGNDGRPMFGECLNWVVNNQREGGFWGESDGYGNPTIDCLPATLACMLALKTWGVGSGNLERGLAFIHANTEKLLAENHGRCPRWFAIVFPAMIELAQKTGLEIVFSDELEEVLTNIFYHRQRILEREELVDKYYYPPLLSYLETLPFWYGIDEEDIVKHLSEDGSMFQSPSATVCAFITTRNRKCMNYLQALVQRFPHGVPSMYPMDEQFIQLSMVDHLQKLGLADHFHKEIENILEHVYSHYMSQEQLPQQSLVPVQIYRDALAFRLLRMHGYHVSPWIFCWFLNREDILTHMEEDSQHKYFSSVMYNVYRATDLTFSGEYEIQEARSFARKLLEKTLSLGIRGDNVAMFPNFHALIENELDLPWMARLDHLDHRMWIEQLCEINTQWTGKASFYRLSCFHNEVLMQLAVKNYEFRQAIYNSELEKLKRWCEDWGLSDMGFGREKTTYCYFAVAVACSFLPHDSEVRMIVAKSGILIIVADDFFDTKGSLNELESLTEAVRRWNGKDLSSHSKTIFDALDNLVSGMAAKHLHQQGNDITGDLQDIWYETFASWLLETKWSKSGYIPSKHEYLDNARISVATQTMVLPASCFLNPGSPECKLKHFQNGTITKLLMVVARLLNDTQSYQKEQEEGKLNFVLLHLKENPRATIEDSISFTRAILDEKRKELLEHALMDDLDDLPKPCKQLHLSCFKVFQMCYNSSNRFDSNTELLHDINRAIYIPLKVQTSKPLKLLPYHARPKKENSKINSTCFDQTYKPRVKPSFIMHWIPPKIRDGCGKSPISLNLKLCFV
;
A
#
# COMPACT_ATOMS: atom_id res chain seq x y z
N MET A 1 12.84 26.53 -12.68
CA MET A 1 11.52 25.90 -12.47
C MET A 1 10.91 25.43 -13.78
N GLU A 2 10.83 26.27 -14.82
CA GLU A 2 10.27 25.92 -16.15
C GLU A 2 10.90 24.68 -16.81
N SER A 3 12.23 24.56 -16.80
CA SER A 3 12.91 23.37 -17.36
C SER A 3 12.55 22.07 -16.63
N SER A 4 12.33 22.10 -15.32
CA SER A 4 11.93 20.91 -14.54
C SER A 4 10.49 20.52 -14.81
N HIS A 5 9.60 21.50 -14.98
CA HIS A 5 8.19 21.27 -15.29
C HIS A 5 8.02 20.60 -16.67
N SER A 6 8.72 21.08 -17.69
CA SER A 6 8.70 20.48 -19.03
C SER A 6 9.16 19.01 -19.04
N ILE A 7 10.16 18.66 -18.23
CA ILE A 7 10.61 17.27 -18.06
C ILE A 7 9.51 16.42 -17.43
N ILE A 8 8.86 16.92 -16.37
CA ILE A 8 7.73 16.23 -15.72
C ILE A 8 6.60 15.98 -16.72
N GLU A 9 6.19 16.98 -17.49
CA GLU A 9 5.14 16.83 -18.50
C GLU A 9 5.50 15.82 -19.60
N ALA A 10 6.78 15.77 -20.01
CA ALA A 10 7.25 14.77 -20.97
C ALA A 10 7.18 13.35 -20.39
N LEU A 11 7.58 13.17 -19.12
CA LEU A 11 7.48 11.88 -18.42
C LEU A 11 6.01 11.46 -18.21
N VAL A 12 5.12 12.40 -17.83
CA VAL A 12 3.69 12.13 -17.69
C VAL A 12 3.09 11.64 -19.00
N ARG A 13 3.35 12.31 -20.12
CA ARG A 13 2.88 11.87 -21.44
C ARG A 13 3.37 10.46 -21.78
N LYS A 14 4.66 10.20 -21.56
CA LYS A 14 5.24 8.88 -21.78
C LYS A 14 4.54 7.79 -20.95
N ILE A 15 4.25 8.05 -19.68
CA ILE A 15 3.51 7.11 -18.83
C ILE A 15 2.06 6.93 -19.29
N LYS A 16 1.37 7.99 -19.74
CA LYS A 16 0.01 7.87 -20.31
C LYS A 16 -0.01 6.97 -21.54
N ASP A 17 1.00 7.09 -22.39
CA ASP A 17 1.13 6.25 -23.59
C ASP A 17 1.47 4.80 -23.21
N GLU A 18 2.40 4.59 -22.28
CA GLU A 18 2.89 3.25 -21.88
C GLU A 18 1.93 2.48 -20.96
N MET A 19 1.17 3.15 -20.10
CA MET A 19 0.35 2.50 -19.06
C MET A 19 -1.16 2.56 -19.30
N PHE A 20 -1.66 3.55 -20.05
CA PHE A 20 -3.10 3.81 -20.14
C PHE A 20 -3.67 3.78 -21.57
N SER A 21 -2.84 3.97 -22.60
CA SER A 21 -3.30 4.07 -23.99
C SER A 21 -3.34 2.71 -24.70
N SER A 22 -4.53 2.09 -24.76
CA SER A 22 -4.80 0.83 -25.50
C SER A 22 -3.93 -0.38 -25.12
N VAL A 23 -3.43 -0.40 -23.90
CA VAL A 23 -2.53 -1.44 -23.40
C VAL A 23 -3.32 -2.66 -22.94
N ASP A 24 -2.89 -3.84 -23.37
CA ASP A 24 -3.31 -5.11 -22.76
C ASP A 24 -2.84 -5.11 -21.30
N LEU A 25 -3.77 -5.03 -20.32
CA LEU A 25 -3.45 -5.04 -18.89
C LEU A 25 -2.57 -6.24 -18.49
N ASN A 26 -2.67 -7.34 -19.22
CA ASN A 26 -1.87 -8.53 -18.99
C ASN A 26 -0.38 -8.33 -19.33
N SER A 27 -0.02 -7.34 -20.15
CA SER A 27 1.39 -6.96 -20.37
C SER A 27 2.08 -6.42 -19.11
N PHE A 28 1.30 -6.04 -18.09
CA PHE A 28 1.83 -5.66 -16.79
C PHE A 28 2.24 -6.86 -15.93
N VAL A 29 2.01 -8.10 -16.36
CA VAL A 29 2.38 -9.28 -15.58
C VAL A 29 3.79 -9.72 -15.96
N SER A 30 4.69 -9.83 -14.97
CA SER A 30 6.06 -10.30 -15.22
C SER A 30 6.10 -11.77 -15.69
N PRO A 31 7.04 -12.13 -16.58
CA PRO A 31 7.22 -13.51 -17.02
C PRO A 31 7.78 -14.40 -15.88
N SER A 32 7.27 -15.62 -15.78
CA SER A 32 7.78 -16.67 -14.89
C SER A 32 8.77 -17.54 -15.65
N ALA A 33 10.04 -17.52 -15.25
CA ALA A 33 11.05 -18.40 -15.82
C ALA A 33 10.73 -19.89 -15.60
N TYR A 34 10.19 -20.22 -14.43
CA TYR A 34 9.79 -21.58 -14.07
C TYR A 34 8.69 -22.10 -15.01
N ASP A 35 7.59 -21.35 -15.17
CA ASP A 35 6.47 -21.76 -16.02
C ASP A 35 6.84 -21.76 -17.50
N THR A 36 7.62 -20.76 -17.95
CA THR A 36 8.14 -20.71 -19.31
C THR A 36 9.01 -21.93 -19.64
N ALA A 37 9.83 -22.39 -18.70
CA ALA A 37 10.62 -23.60 -18.87
C ALA A 37 9.76 -24.87 -18.98
N TRP A 38 8.68 -24.97 -18.21
CA TRP A 38 7.72 -26.08 -18.33
C TRP A 38 7.06 -26.13 -19.70
N LEU A 39 6.66 -24.99 -20.26
CA LEU A 39 6.15 -24.93 -21.63
C LEU A 39 7.23 -25.28 -22.67
N ALA A 40 8.47 -24.82 -22.46
CA ALA A 40 9.58 -25.12 -23.35
C ALA A 40 9.90 -26.61 -23.47
N MET A 41 9.56 -27.42 -22.45
CA MET A 41 9.77 -28.86 -22.45
C MET A 41 8.73 -29.64 -23.28
N VAL A 42 7.58 -29.05 -23.64
CA VAL A 42 6.49 -29.79 -24.30
C VAL A 42 6.90 -30.24 -25.72
N PRO A 43 6.75 -31.53 -26.09
CA PRO A 43 7.11 -31.99 -27.43
C PRO A 43 6.01 -31.70 -28.44
N ASP A 44 6.38 -31.35 -29.66
CA ASP A 44 5.45 -31.29 -30.78
C ASP A 44 5.03 -32.72 -31.18
N PRO A 45 3.73 -33.08 -31.07
CA PRO A 45 3.23 -34.40 -31.51
C PRO A 45 3.50 -34.70 -32.99
N ALA A 46 3.70 -33.67 -33.84
CA ALA A 46 3.97 -33.81 -35.26
C ALA A 46 5.47 -33.94 -35.62
N GLY A 47 6.38 -33.82 -34.64
CA GLY A 47 7.83 -33.66 -34.86
C GLY A 47 8.63 -34.91 -35.26
N GLY A 48 8.04 -36.10 -35.29
CA GLY A 48 8.78 -37.35 -35.60
C GLY A 48 9.92 -37.66 -34.61
N ASN A 49 10.90 -38.48 -35.03
CA ASN A 49 12.00 -38.96 -34.18
C ASN A 49 13.05 -37.89 -33.80
N ASP A 50 13.08 -36.75 -34.50
CA ASP A 50 14.07 -35.69 -34.26
C ASP A 50 13.59 -34.65 -33.23
N GLY A 51 12.36 -34.79 -32.72
CA GLY A 51 11.79 -34.05 -31.58
C GLY A 51 12.01 -32.54 -31.59
N ARG A 52 10.97 -31.74 -31.85
CA ARG A 52 11.03 -30.28 -31.66
C ARG A 52 10.11 -29.83 -30.52
N PRO A 53 10.44 -28.74 -29.81
CA PRO A 53 9.53 -28.15 -28.83
C PRO A 53 8.26 -27.67 -29.53
N MET A 54 7.11 -27.97 -28.92
CA MET A 54 5.83 -27.43 -29.35
C MET A 54 5.78 -25.90 -29.23
N PHE A 55 6.39 -25.38 -28.18
CA PHE A 55 6.49 -23.94 -27.88
C PHE A 55 7.95 -23.47 -28.01
N GLY A 56 8.47 -23.46 -29.25
CA GLY A 56 9.87 -23.09 -29.53
C GLY A 56 10.26 -21.69 -29.02
N GLU A 57 9.32 -20.74 -29.02
CA GLU A 57 9.53 -19.39 -28.48
C GLU A 57 9.86 -19.41 -26.97
N CYS A 58 9.25 -20.31 -26.20
CA CYS A 58 9.57 -20.47 -24.78
C CYS A 58 11.00 -21.00 -24.58
N LEU A 59 11.46 -21.93 -25.42
CA LEU A 59 12.84 -22.41 -25.37
C LEU A 59 13.84 -21.30 -25.74
N ASN A 60 13.54 -20.53 -26.80
CA ASN A 60 14.33 -19.37 -27.18
C ASN A 60 14.41 -18.33 -26.05
N TRP A 61 13.29 -18.10 -25.36
CA TRP A 61 13.26 -17.22 -24.19
C TRP A 61 14.19 -17.74 -23.08
N VAL A 62 14.12 -19.03 -22.73
CA VAL A 62 14.98 -19.63 -21.69
C VAL A 62 16.46 -19.45 -22.04
N VAL A 63 16.87 -19.70 -23.28
CA VAL A 63 18.26 -19.53 -23.72
C VAL A 63 18.75 -18.09 -23.55
N ASN A 64 17.89 -17.12 -23.88
CA ASN A 64 18.27 -15.70 -23.98
C ASN A 64 18.06 -14.88 -22.70
N ASN A 65 17.39 -15.42 -21.68
CA ASN A 65 17.02 -14.68 -20.45
C ASN A 65 17.72 -15.18 -19.18
N GLN A 66 18.87 -15.86 -19.31
CA GLN A 66 19.73 -16.15 -18.15
C GLN A 66 20.40 -14.87 -17.67
N ARG A 67 20.29 -14.54 -16.37
CA ARG A 67 20.95 -13.36 -15.80
C ARG A 67 22.47 -13.56 -15.74
N GLU A 68 23.20 -12.45 -15.59
CA GLU A 68 24.67 -12.44 -15.52
C GLU A 68 25.21 -13.37 -14.41
N GLY A 69 24.50 -13.46 -13.29
CA GLY A 69 24.82 -14.37 -12.18
C GLY A 69 24.55 -15.86 -12.44
N GLY A 70 24.15 -16.24 -13.65
CA GLY A 70 23.92 -17.64 -14.04
C GLY A 70 22.56 -18.22 -13.66
N PHE A 71 21.67 -17.43 -13.06
CA PHE A 71 20.34 -17.88 -12.64
C PHE A 71 19.22 -17.37 -13.55
N TRP A 72 18.08 -18.04 -13.44
CA TRP A 72 16.78 -17.55 -13.90
C TRP A 72 15.86 -17.37 -12.70
N GLY A 73 14.89 -16.47 -12.82
CA GLY A 73 13.96 -16.12 -11.76
C GLY A 73 14.08 -14.67 -11.30
N GLU A 74 13.44 -14.38 -10.18
CA GLU A 74 13.27 -13.04 -9.65
C GLU A 74 14.47 -12.59 -8.83
N SER A 75 14.74 -11.29 -8.86
CA SER A 75 15.76 -10.67 -8.01
C SER A 75 15.12 -9.68 -7.04
N ASP A 76 15.75 -9.42 -5.90
CA ASP A 76 15.34 -8.34 -5.00
C ASP A 76 15.53 -6.95 -5.66
N GLY A 77 15.21 -5.87 -4.94
CA GLY A 77 15.41 -4.50 -5.44
C GLY A 77 16.85 -4.10 -5.72
N TYR A 78 17.81 -4.92 -5.28
CA TYR A 78 19.24 -4.72 -5.51
C TYR A 78 19.79 -5.61 -6.63
N GLY A 79 18.95 -6.42 -7.27
CA GLY A 79 19.35 -7.36 -8.30
C GLY A 79 19.97 -8.65 -7.74
N ASN A 80 19.90 -8.90 -6.43
CA ASN A 80 20.35 -10.17 -5.85
C ASN A 80 19.32 -11.27 -6.09
N PRO A 81 19.75 -12.53 -6.29
CA PRO A 81 18.83 -13.66 -6.43
C PRO A 81 18.00 -13.87 -5.16
N THR A 82 16.72 -14.22 -5.32
CA THR A 82 15.88 -14.68 -4.22
C THR A 82 15.87 -16.21 -4.15
N ILE A 83 15.22 -16.78 -3.13
CA ILE A 83 15.02 -18.23 -3.03
C ILE A 83 14.28 -18.79 -4.26
N ASP A 84 13.49 -17.96 -4.94
CA ASP A 84 12.71 -18.30 -6.15
C ASP A 84 13.59 -18.66 -7.35
N CYS A 85 14.82 -18.15 -7.37
CA CYS A 85 15.79 -18.46 -8.42
C CYS A 85 16.18 -19.93 -8.45
N LEU A 86 16.13 -20.63 -7.30
CA LEU A 86 16.56 -22.03 -7.22
C LEU A 86 15.67 -22.95 -8.08
N PRO A 87 14.35 -23.07 -7.83
CA PRO A 87 13.48 -23.91 -8.66
C PRO A 87 13.37 -23.41 -10.11
N ALA A 88 13.36 -22.10 -10.34
CA ALA A 88 13.31 -21.54 -11.68
C ALA A 88 14.56 -21.92 -12.51
N THR A 89 15.75 -21.78 -11.92
CA THR A 89 17.00 -22.17 -12.59
C THR A 89 17.03 -23.66 -12.90
N LEU A 90 16.60 -24.51 -11.96
CA LEU A 90 16.50 -25.96 -12.20
C LEU A 90 15.54 -26.28 -13.35
N ALA A 91 14.37 -25.63 -13.41
CA ALA A 91 13.41 -25.83 -14.51
C ALA A 91 14.00 -25.41 -15.86
N CYS A 92 14.63 -24.24 -15.93
CA CYS A 92 15.29 -23.76 -17.14
C CYS A 92 16.41 -24.71 -17.61
N MET A 93 17.23 -25.21 -16.68
CA MET A 93 18.28 -26.18 -17.00
C MET A 93 17.71 -27.50 -17.53
N LEU A 94 16.61 -27.98 -16.96
CA LEU A 94 15.91 -29.16 -17.46
C LEU A 94 15.35 -28.94 -18.88
N ALA A 95 14.82 -27.76 -19.17
CA ALA A 95 14.35 -27.42 -20.52
C ALA A 95 15.49 -27.41 -21.54
N LEU A 96 16.63 -26.79 -21.20
CA LEU A 96 17.82 -26.77 -22.05
C LEU A 96 18.37 -28.19 -22.29
N LYS A 97 18.41 -29.00 -21.23
CA LYS A 97 18.89 -30.38 -21.31
C LYS A 97 17.98 -31.29 -22.15
N THR A 98 16.67 -31.14 -22.02
CA THR A 98 15.67 -31.90 -22.80
C THR A 98 15.92 -31.80 -24.31
N TRP A 99 16.37 -30.63 -24.78
CA TRP A 99 16.63 -30.37 -26.20
C TRP A 99 18.12 -30.37 -26.59
N GLY A 100 19.03 -30.63 -25.65
CA GLY A 100 20.47 -30.64 -25.91
C GLY A 100 21.04 -29.29 -26.37
N VAL A 101 20.46 -28.18 -25.91
CA VAL A 101 20.87 -26.80 -26.28
C VAL A 101 21.43 -26.05 -25.07
N GLY A 102 22.15 -24.93 -25.33
CA GLY A 102 22.56 -24.01 -24.26
C GLY A 102 23.55 -24.60 -23.25
N SER A 103 24.58 -25.33 -23.70
CA SER A 103 25.59 -25.92 -22.79
C SER A 103 26.26 -24.89 -21.87
N GLY A 104 26.62 -23.72 -22.39
CA GLY A 104 27.17 -22.63 -21.57
C GLY A 104 26.16 -22.08 -20.55
N ASN A 105 24.87 -22.09 -20.88
CA ASN A 105 23.82 -21.72 -19.93
C ASN A 105 23.70 -22.76 -18.80
N LEU A 106 23.80 -24.06 -19.12
CA LEU A 106 23.79 -25.16 -18.14
C LEU A 106 24.96 -25.06 -17.16
N GLU A 107 26.17 -24.81 -17.65
CA GLU A 107 27.38 -24.67 -16.81
C GLU A 107 27.23 -23.51 -15.82
N ARG A 108 26.75 -22.35 -16.29
CA ARG A 108 26.50 -21.18 -15.42
C ARG A 108 25.36 -21.44 -14.43
N GLY A 109 24.31 -22.16 -14.84
CA GLY A 109 23.20 -22.55 -13.97
C GLY A 109 23.65 -23.47 -12.84
N LEU A 110 24.45 -24.50 -13.16
CA LEU A 110 25.06 -25.38 -12.14
C LEU A 110 25.94 -24.58 -11.17
N ALA A 111 26.79 -23.70 -11.70
CA ALA A 111 27.65 -22.86 -10.88
C ALA A 111 26.84 -21.99 -9.91
N PHE A 112 25.72 -21.42 -10.37
CA PHE A 112 24.80 -20.67 -9.51
C PHE A 112 24.20 -21.53 -8.40
N ILE A 113 23.64 -22.70 -8.72
CA ILE A 113 23.02 -23.61 -7.75
C ILE A 113 24.04 -24.00 -6.67
N HIS A 114 25.25 -24.40 -7.06
CA HIS A 114 26.29 -24.78 -6.10
C HIS A 114 26.75 -23.62 -5.22
N ALA A 115 26.88 -22.42 -5.76
CA ALA A 115 27.40 -21.27 -5.03
C ALA A 115 26.36 -20.59 -4.12
N ASN A 116 25.05 -20.71 -4.42
CA ASN A 116 24.02 -19.88 -3.76
C ASN A 116 22.98 -20.66 -2.96
N THR A 117 22.83 -21.99 -3.15
CA THR A 117 21.79 -22.75 -2.42
C THR A 117 21.95 -22.63 -0.90
N GLU A 118 23.16 -22.82 -0.38
CA GLU A 118 23.42 -22.71 1.07
C GLU A 118 23.04 -21.33 1.62
N LYS A 119 23.51 -20.28 0.95
CA LYS A 119 23.24 -18.90 1.33
C LYS A 119 21.73 -18.60 1.33
N LEU A 120 21.04 -18.91 0.24
CA LEU A 120 19.61 -18.61 0.08
C LEU A 120 18.73 -19.42 1.04
N LEU A 121 19.12 -20.64 1.39
CA LEU A 121 18.39 -21.45 2.37
C LEU A 121 18.69 -21.03 3.82
N ALA A 122 19.93 -20.62 4.11
CA ALA A 122 20.35 -20.13 5.42
C ALA A 122 19.66 -18.80 5.76
N GLU A 123 19.49 -17.90 4.78
CA GLU A 123 18.73 -16.64 4.91
C GLU A 123 17.26 -16.86 5.29
N ASN A 124 16.71 -18.05 5.06
CA ASN A 124 15.34 -18.43 5.42
C ASN A 124 15.25 -19.28 6.70
N HIS A 125 16.34 -19.38 7.48
CA HIS A 125 16.43 -20.12 8.74
C HIS A 125 15.88 -21.56 8.67
N GLY A 126 16.00 -22.23 7.51
CA GLY A 126 15.51 -23.59 7.29
C GLY A 126 13.99 -23.76 7.24
N ARG A 127 13.19 -22.69 7.33
CA ARG A 127 11.74 -22.73 7.17
C ARG A 127 11.35 -22.00 5.88
N CYS A 128 11.11 -22.78 4.83
CA CYS A 128 10.76 -22.24 3.51
C CYS A 128 9.24 -21.99 3.37
N PRO A 129 8.81 -21.08 2.48
CA PRO A 129 7.41 -20.94 2.12
C PRO A 129 6.79 -22.24 1.61
N ARG A 130 5.47 -22.44 1.82
CA ARG A 130 4.72 -23.64 1.38
C ARG A 130 5.00 -24.02 -0.07
N TRP A 131 4.89 -23.06 -0.99
CA TRP A 131 5.10 -23.31 -2.42
C TRP A 131 6.52 -23.79 -2.71
N PHE A 132 7.53 -23.24 -2.02
CA PHE A 132 8.94 -23.62 -2.22
C PHE A 132 9.17 -25.04 -1.73
N ALA A 133 8.60 -25.39 -0.58
CA ALA A 133 8.65 -26.74 -0.04
C ALA A 133 7.99 -27.77 -0.99
N ILE A 134 6.95 -27.40 -1.73
CA ILE A 134 6.33 -28.27 -2.74
C ILE A 134 7.24 -28.41 -3.97
N VAL A 135 7.68 -27.28 -4.52
CA VAL A 135 8.32 -27.22 -5.85
C VAL A 135 9.79 -27.62 -5.81
N PHE A 136 10.59 -27.06 -4.90
CA PHE A 136 12.04 -27.22 -4.96
C PHE A 136 12.53 -28.67 -4.82
N PRO A 137 12.03 -29.48 -3.86
CA PRO A 137 12.36 -30.91 -3.79
C PRO A 137 12.00 -31.68 -5.06
N ALA A 138 10.83 -31.40 -5.65
CA ALA A 138 10.39 -32.04 -6.88
C ALA A 138 11.33 -31.73 -8.07
N MET A 139 11.85 -30.49 -8.13
CA MET A 139 12.80 -30.08 -9.15
C MET A 139 14.16 -30.78 -8.99
N ILE A 140 14.61 -31.01 -7.75
CA ILE A 140 15.83 -31.80 -7.47
C ILE A 140 15.63 -33.25 -7.94
N GLU A 141 14.51 -33.88 -7.59
CA GLU A 141 14.18 -35.25 -8.00
C GLU A 141 14.16 -35.38 -9.53
N LEU A 142 13.57 -34.39 -10.22
CA LEU A 142 13.49 -34.36 -11.68
C LEU A 142 14.86 -34.14 -12.35
N ALA A 143 15.71 -33.27 -11.78
CA ALA A 143 17.09 -33.07 -12.21
C ALA A 143 17.91 -34.37 -12.12
N GLN A 144 17.85 -35.07 -10.99
CA GLN A 144 18.56 -36.33 -10.80
C GLN A 144 18.08 -37.40 -11.81
N LYS A 145 16.76 -37.51 -12.00
CA LYS A 145 16.17 -38.49 -12.94
C LYS A 145 16.55 -38.24 -14.41
N THR A 146 16.80 -36.99 -14.78
CA THR A 146 17.27 -36.61 -16.12
C THR A 146 18.81 -36.61 -16.24
N GLY A 147 19.50 -37.12 -15.22
CA GLY A 147 20.97 -37.25 -15.16
C GLY A 147 21.70 -35.91 -14.99
N LEU A 148 21.01 -34.86 -14.53
CA LEU A 148 21.64 -33.60 -14.16
C LEU A 148 22.16 -33.77 -12.73
N GLU A 149 23.45 -34.09 -12.59
CA GLU A 149 24.06 -34.30 -11.27
C GLU A 149 24.17 -32.97 -10.53
N ILE A 150 23.41 -32.86 -9.42
CA ILE A 150 23.48 -31.74 -8.49
C ILE A 150 24.09 -32.26 -7.21
N VAL A 151 25.32 -31.85 -6.93
CA VAL A 151 26.02 -32.10 -5.68
C VAL A 151 25.77 -30.95 -4.71
N PHE A 152 25.17 -31.27 -3.55
CA PHE A 152 25.07 -30.36 -2.42
C PHE A 152 26.19 -30.67 -1.43
N SER A 153 26.59 -29.70 -0.61
CA SER A 153 27.58 -29.91 0.44
C SER A 153 26.96 -30.68 1.62
N ASP A 154 27.80 -31.32 2.44
CA ASP A 154 27.35 -32.09 3.61
C ASP A 154 26.61 -31.19 4.62
N GLU A 155 26.97 -29.90 4.69
CA GLU A 155 26.31 -28.91 5.56
C GLU A 155 24.85 -28.63 5.15
N LEU A 156 24.47 -28.88 3.88
CA LEU A 156 23.11 -28.67 3.37
C LEU A 156 22.19 -29.87 3.57
N GLU A 157 22.71 -31.05 3.91
CA GLU A 157 21.95 -32.30 3.95
C GLU A 157 20.80 -32.25 4.97
N GLU A 158 21.04 -31.68 6.15
CA GLU A 158 20.01 -31.50 7.18
C GLU A 158 18.91 -30.53 6.74
N VAL A 159 19.28 -29.40 6.13
CA VAL A 159 18.33 -28.38 5.66
C VAL A 159 17.45 -28.93 4.54
N LEU A 160 18.06 -29.62 3.56
CA LEU A 160 17.32 -30.29 2.49
C LEU A 160 16.39 -31.36 3.05
N THR A 161 16.87 -32.20 3.97
CA THR A 161 16.04 -33.22 4.63
C THR A 161 14.82 -32.60 5.30
N ASN A 162 14.99 -31.46 5.99
CA ASN A 162 13.87 -30.73 6.59
C ASN A 162 12.87 -30.20 5.55
N ILE A 163 13.32 -29.70 4.40
CA ILE A 163 12.44 -29.23 3.32
C ILE A 163 11.66 -30.41 2.71
N PHE A 164 12.32 -31.54 2.45
CA PHE A 164 11.67 -32.76 1.96
C PHE A 164 10.65 -33.30 2.97
N TYR A 165 11.00 -33.30 4.26
CA TYR A 165 10.07 -33.67 5.33
C TYR A 165 8.86 -32.72 5.38
N HIS A 166 9.09 -31.42 5.18
CA HIS A 166 8.01 -30.43 5.12
C HIS A 166 7.09 -30.68 3.92
N ARG A 167 7.65 -30.96 2.73
CA ARG A 167 6.88 -31.37 1.54
C ARG A 167 6.01 -32.57 1.82
N GLN A 168 6.58 -33.62 2.44
CA GLN A 168 5.84 -34.84 2.75
C GLN A 168 4.65 -34.55 3.67
N ARG A 169 4.86 -33.73 4.71
CA ARG A 169 3.78 -33.32 5.62
C ARG A 169 2.67 -32.53 4.92
N ILE A 170 3.02 -31.68 3.96
CA ILE A 170 2.03 -30.94 3.14
C ILE A 170 1.20 -31.94 2.34
N LEU A 171 1.86 -32.84 1.60
CA LEU A 171 1.20 -33.83 0.74
C LEU A 171 0.31 -34.80 1.53
N GLU A 172 0.69 -35.19 2.74
CA GLU A 172 -0.09 -36.10 3.59
C GLU A 172 -1.31 -35.45 4.26
N ARG A 173 -1.30 -34.12 4.44
CA ARG A 173 -2.32 -33.41 5.21
C ARG A 173 -3.31 -32.65 4.36
N GLU A 174 -2.88 -32.12 3.22
CA GLU A 174 -3.69 -31.22 2.40
C GLU A 174 -4.47 -32.00 1.34
N GLU A 175 -5.67 -31.49 1.02
CA GLU A 175 -6.52 -32.04 -0.03
C GLU A 175 -6.04 -31.60 -1.43
N LEU A 176 -6.41 -32.38 -2.45
CA LEU A 176 -6.08 -32.09 -3.86
C LEU A 176 -6.58 -30.71 -4.30
N VAL A 177 -7.82 -30.41 -3.91
CA VAL A 177 -8.48 -29.11 -4.10
C VAL A 177 -8.95 -28.66 -2.73
N ASP A 178 -8.27 -27.67 -2.18
CA ASP A 178 -8.63 -27.05 -0.92
C ASP A 178 -9.68 -25.94 -1.13
N LYS A 179 -10.15 -25.32 -0.04
CA LYS A 179 -11.09 -24.19 0.02
C LYS A 179 -10.51 -22.85 -0.48
N TYR A 180 -9.50 -22.88 -1.35
CA TYR A 180 -8.87 -21.71 -2.00
C TYR A 180 -8.19 -20.72 -1.04
N TYR A 181 -7.78 -21.17 0.14
CA TYR A 181 -6.95 -20.34 1.03
C TYR A 181 -5.54 -20.19 0.48
N TYR A 182 -5.01 -21.25 -0.11
CA TYR A 182 -3.73 -21.30 -0.82
C TYR A 182 -3.94 -21.87 -2.21
N PRO A 183 -2.96 -21.71 -3.13
CA PRO A 183 -2.98 -22.45 -4.40
C PRO A 183 -3.12 -23.95 -4.10
N PRO A 184 -4.17 -24.63 -4.60
CA PRO A 184 -4.46 -26.02 -4.27
C PRO A 184 -3.33 -26.95 -4.72
N LEU A 185 -3.20 -28.16 -4.17
CA LEU A 185 -2.13 -29.07 -4.58
C LEU A 185 -2.16 -29.36 -6.09
N LEU A 186 -3.36 -29.47 -6.68
CA LEU A 186 -3.52 -29.60 -8.13
C LEU A 186 -3.03 -28.39 -8.93
N SER A 187 -2.92 -27.21 -8.32
CA SER A 187 -2.23 -26.09 -8.97
C SER A 187 -0.74 -26.37 -9.15
N TYR A 188 -0.14 -27.36 -8.47
CA TYR A 188 1.26 -27.81 -8.58
C TYR A 188 1.39 -29.20 -9.22
N LEU A 189 0.42 -29.60 -10.05
CA LEU A 189 0.33 -30.94 -10.65
C LEU A 189 1.66 -31.46 -11.21
N GLU A 190 2.48 -30.60 -11.79
CA GLU A 190 3.78 -30.94 -12.38
C GLU A 190 4.84 -31.41 -11.38
N THR A 191 4.62 -31.16 -10.08
CA THR A 191 5.54 -31.48 -8.98
C THR A 191 5.02 -32.59 -8.05
N LEU A 192 3.79 -33.05 -8.26
CA LEU A 192 3.19 -34.06 -7.41
C LEU A 192 3.79 -35.44 -7.71
N PRO A 193 4.15 -36.23 -6.68
CA PRO A 193 4.79 -37.51 -6.88
C PRO A 193 3.80 -38.55 -7.43
N PHE A 194 4.31 -39.54 -8.17
CA PHE A 194 3.51 -40.60 -8.79
C PHE A 194 2.61 -41.36 -7.80
N TRP A 195 3.08 -41.56 -6.56
CA TRP A 195 2.33 -42.27 -5.53
C TRP A 195 1.11 -41.50 -5.00
N TYR A 196 0.97 -40.21 -5.33
CA TYR A 196 -0.20 -39.42 -4.96
C TYR A 196 -1.48 -39.89 -5.69
N GLY A 197 -1.33 -40.63 -6.81
CA GLY A 197 -2.43 -41.39 -7.41
C GLY A 197 -3.49 -40.56 -8.14
N ILE A 198 -3.08 -39.47 -8.80
CA ILE A 198 -3.98 -38.60 -9.57
C ILE A 198 -4.26 -39.22 -10.94
N ASP A 199 -5.52 -39.47 -11.26
CA ASP A 199 -5.91 -40.03 -12.56
C ASP A 199 -6.35 -38.96 -13.57
N GLU A 200 -6.59 -39.39 -14.82
CA GLU A 200 -7.03 -38.48 -15.89
C GLU A 200 -8.41 -37.87 -15.62
N GLU A 201 -9.29 -38.60 -14.92
CA GLU A 201 -10.64 -38.14 -14.60
C GLU A 201 -10.60 -37.01 -13.56
N ASP A 202 -9.75 -37.14 -12.54
CA ASP A 202 -9.47 -36.11 -11.54
C ASP A 202 -8.94 -34.83 -12.17
N ILE A 203 -8.02 -34.94 -13.14
CA ILE A 203 -7.49 -33.78 -13.85
C ILE A 203 -8.61 -33.09 -14.65
N VAL A 204 -9.33 -33.84 -15.48
CA VAL A 204 -10.38 -33.29 -16.37
C VAL A 204 -11.51 -32.65 -15.56
N LYS A 205 -11.87 -33.24 -14.42
CA LYS A 205 -12.91 -32.74 -13.52
C LYS A 205 -12.61 -31.33 -12.97
N HIS A 206 -11.33 -30.98 -12.80
CA HIS A 206 -10.91 -29.72 -12.18
C HIS A 206 -10.30 -28.73 -13.18
N LEU A 207 -10.44 -28.98 -14.50
CA LEU A 207 -10.08 -27.98 -15.51
C LEU A 207 -11.06 -26.80 -15.47
N SER A 208 -10.50 -25.60 -15.48
CA SER A 208 -11.25 -24.36 -15.65
C SER A 208 -11.92 -24.30 -17.04
N GLU A 209 -12.90 -23.42 -17.20
CA GLU A 209 -13.65 -23.30 -18.45
C GLU A 209 -12.75 -22.96 -19.65
N ASP A 210 -11.73 -22.12 -19.40
CA ASP A 210 -10.69 -21.73 -20.35
C ASP A 210 -9.70 -22.86 -20.69
N GLY A 211 -9.73 -23.98 -19.96
CA GLY A 211 -8.83 -25.12 -20.12
C GLY A 211 -7.58 -25.07 -19.26
N SER A 212 -7.41 -24.06 -18.42
CA SER A 212 -6.32 -24.00 -17.46
C SER A 212 -6.54 -24.93 -16.27
N MET A 213 -5.45 -25.35 -15.64
CA MET A 213 -5.45 -26.01 -14.34
C MET A 213 -5.18 -24.97 -13.25
N PHE A 214 -6.23 -24.46 -12.61
CA PHE A 214 -6.14 -23.38 -11.60
C PHE A 214 -5.31 -22.18 -12.08
N GLN A 215 -5.50 -21.77 -13.34
CA GLN A 215 -4.78 -20.66 -13.98
C GLN A 215 -3.26 -20.85 -14.07
N SER A 216 -2.71 -22.00 -13.69
CA SER A 216 -1.26 -22.25 -13.68
C SER A 216 -0.78 -22.84 -15.01
N PRO A 217 0.15 -22.19 -15.72
CA PRO A 217 0.68 -22.73 -16.97
C PRO A 217 1.44 -24.04 -16.79
N SER A 218 2.34 -24.17 -15.81
CA SER A 218 3.08 -25.43 -15.62
C SER A 218 2.19 -26.62 -15.22
N ALA A 219 1.17 -26.41 -14.39
CA ALA A 219 0.21 -27.46 -14.07
C ALA A 219 -0.66 -27.81 -15.28
N THR A 220 -1.03 -26.81 -16.09
CA THR A 220 -1.78 -27.03 -17.33
C THR A 220 -0.97 -27.80 -18.36
N VAL A 221 0.35 -27.58 -18.43
CA VAL A 221 1.28 -28.38 -19.23
C VAL A 221 1.24 -29.84 -18.79
N CYS A 222 1.33 -30.11 -17.49
CA CYS A 222 1.26 -31.47 -16.97
C CYS A 222 -0.11 -32.11 -17.28
N ALA A 223 -1.21 -31.39 -17.06
CA ALA A 223 -2.56 -31.81 -17.40
C ALA A 223 -2.70 -32.15 -18.89
N PHE A 224 -2.14 -31.32 -19.78
CA PHE A 224 -2.14 -31.55 -21.22
C PHE A 224 -1.33 -32.79 -21.60
N ILE A 225 -0.14 -32.97 -21.05
CA ILE A 225 0.73 -34.13 -21.35
C ILE A 225 0.04 -35.43 -20.94
N THR A 226 -0.61 -35.45 -19.79
CA THR A 226 -1.30 -36.62 -19.23
C THR A 226 -2.58 -36.94 -20.01
N THR A 227 -3.46 -35.95 -20.20
CA THR A 227 -4.83 -36.19 -20.71
C THR A 227 -5.00 -35.99 -22.23
N ARG A 228 -4.05 -35.29 -22.88
CA ARG A 228 -4.17 -34.79 -24.26
C ARG A 228 -5.43 -33.95 -24.51
N ASN A 229 -5.97 -33.33 -23.45
CA ASN A 229 -7.19 -32.54 -23.53
C ASN A 229 -7.01 -31.31 -24.44
N ARG A 230 -7.99 -31.08 -25.33
CA ARG A 230 -7.96 -30.00 -26.32
C ARG A 230 -8.06 -28.61 -25.69
N LYS A 231 -8.78 -28.45 -24.58
CA LYS A 231 -8.90 -27.16 -23.89
C LYS A 231 -7.57 -26.72 -23.31
N CYS A 232 -6.83 -27.62 -22.64
CA CYS A 232 -5.48 -27.33 -22.14
C CYS A 232 -4.55 -26.88 -23.27
N MET A 233 -4.61 -27.56 -24.42
CA MET A 233 -3.83 -27.18 -25.59
C MET A 233 -4.17 -25.76 -26.07
N ASN A 234 -5.47 -25.47 -26.25
CA ASN A 234 -5.92 -24.16 -26.72
C ASN A 234 -5.52 -23.05 -25.75
N TYR A 235 -5.63 -23.29 -24.44
CA TYR A 235 -5.16 -22.37 -23.40
C TYR A 235 -3.67 -22.08 -23.54
N LEU A 236 -2.82 -23.11 -23.61
CA LEU A 236 -1.36 -22.94 -23.70
C LEU A 236 -0.95 -22.24 -25.00
N GLN A 237 -1.60 -22.54 -26.12
CA GLN A 237 -1.35 -21.86 -27.40
C GLN A 237 -1.75 -20.38 -27.34
N ALA A 238 -2.93 -20.06 -26.78
CA ALA A 238 -3.37 -18.68 -26.59
C ALA A 238 -2.43 -17.92 -25.65
N LEU A 239 -1.97 -18.57 -24.58
CA LEU A 239 -1.03 -18.01 -23.62
C LEU A 239 0.29 -17.63 -24.30
N VAL A 240 0.93 -18.56 -25.04
CA VAL A 240 2.20 -18.28 -25.71
C VAL A 240 2.06 -17.23 -26.81
N GLN A 241 0.94 -17.22 -27.54
CA GLN A 241 0.65 -16.19 -28.54
C GLN A 241 0.53 -14.79 -27.91
N ARG A 242 -0.04 -14.71 -26.71
CA ARG A 242 -0.22 -13.44 -25.99
C ARG A 242 1.06 -12.98 -25.28
N PHE A 243 1.90 -13.92 -24.85
CA PHE A 243 3.15 -13.66 -24.14
C PHE A 243 4.36 -14.21 -24.90
N PRO A 244 4.78 -13.58 -26.02
CA PRO A 244 5.91 -14.04 -26.82
C PRO A 244 7.27 -13.91 -26.10
N HIS A 245 7.31 -13.19 -24.98
CA HIS A 245 8.51 -12.93 -24.19
C HIS A 245 8.48 -13.59 -22.81
N GLY A 246 7.99 -14.83 -22.76
CA GLY A 246 7.88 -15.63 -21.54
C GLY A 246 6.50 -15.49 -20.91
N VAL A 247 5.96 -16.61 -20.43
CA VAL A 247 4.60 -16.68 -19.87
C VAL A 247 4.60 -16.38 -18.38
N PRO A 248 3.50 -15.81 -17.83
CA PRO A 248 3.38 -15.57 -16.39
C PRO A 248 3.23 -16.88 -15.60
N SER A 249 3.26 -16.83 -14.27
CA SER A 249 2.99 -17.99 -13.41
C SER A 249 1.49 -18.25 -13.17
N MET A 250 0.64 -17.29 -13.53
CA MET A 250 -0.81 -17.41 -13.47
C MET A 250 -1.46 -16.58 -14.58
N TYR A 251 -2.47 -17.15 -15.25
CA TYR A 251 -3.27 -16.48 -16.26
C TYR A 251 -4.64 -17.16 -16.44
N PRO A 252 -5.72 -16.41 -16.73
CA PRO A 252 -5.82 -14.95 -16.72
C PRO A 252 -5.67 -14.37 -15.31
N MET A 253 -5.21 -13.12 -15.22
CA MET A 253 -5.17 -12.36 -13.97
C MET A 253 -6.45 -11.53 -13.81
N ASP A 254 -6.81 -11.21 -12.57
CA ASP A 254 -7.93 -10.31 -12.29
C ASP A 254 -7.60 -8.88 -12.76
N GLU A 255 -8.26 -8.44 -13.82
CA GLU A 255 -8.04 -7.13 -14.44
C GLU A 255 -8.36 -5.96 -13.49
N GLN A 256 -9.41 -6.10 -12.65
CA GLN A 256 -9.75 -5.07 -11.66
C GLN A 256 -8.68 -4.97 -10.59
N PHE A 257 -8.12 -6.11 -10.17
CA PHE A 257 -7.00 -6.10 -9.22
C PHE A 257 -5.78 -5.37 -9.78
N ILE A 258 -5.44 -5.58 -11.05
CA ILE A 258 -4.34 -4.86 -11.73
C ILE A 258 -4.61 -3.36 -11.75
N GLN A 259 -5.81 -2.97 -12.20
CA GLN A 259 -6.22 -1.57 -12.28
C GLN A 259 -6.21 -0.86 -10.93
N LEU A 260 -6.78 -1.47 -9.89
CA LEU A 260 -6.79 -0.93 -8.53
C LEU A 260 -5.39 -0.80 -7.95
N SER A 261 -4.52 -1.79 -8.22
CA SER A 261 -3.12 -1.73 -7.79
C SER A 261 -2.36 -0.60 -8.51
N MET A 262 -2.65 -0.35 -9.79
CA MET A 262 -2.10 0.79 -10.53
C MET A 262 -2.48 2.13 -9.91
N VAL A 263 -3.77 2.31 -9.58
CA VAL A 263 -4.26 3.52 -8.93
C VAL A 263 -3.60 3.70 -7.55
N ASP A 264 -3.57 2.67 -6.72
CA ASP A 264 -2.94 2.73 -5.39
C ASP A 264 -1.45 3.08 -5.49
N HIS A 265 -0.74 2.53 -6.47
CA HIS A 265 0.68 2.81 -6.68
C HIS A 265 0.92 4.27 -7.10
N LEU A 266 0.12 4.80 -8.02
CA LEU A 266 0.20 6.22 -8.41
C LEU A 266 -0.09 7.17 -7.24
N GLN A 267 -1.07 6.84 -6.40
CA GLN A 267 -1.34 7.61 -5.18
C GLN A 267 -0.18 7.58 -4.21
N LYS A 268 0.37 6.39 -3.92
CA LYS A 268 1.53 6.23 -3.02
C LYS A 268 2.75 7.02 -3.48
N LEU A 269 2.98 7.13 -4.80
CA LEU A 269 4.08 7.91 -5.37
C LEU A 269 3.82 9.43 -5.44
N GLY A 270 2.64 9.90 -5.02
CA GLY A 270 2.28 11.32 -5.11
C GLY A 270 2.11 11.82 -6.55
N LEU A 271 1.65 10.94 -7.44
CA LEU A 271 1.50 11.19 -8.87
C LEU A 271 0.04 11.30 -9.34
N ALA A 272 -0.93 11.04 -8.45
CA ALA A 272 -2.36 10.99 -8.80
C ALA A 272 -2.86 12.22 -9.58
N ASP A 273 -2.41 13.43 -9.21
CA ASP A 273 -2.82 14.68 -9.86
C ASP A 273 -2.49 14.74 -11.37
N HIS A 274 -1.47 14.00 -11.81
CA HIS A 274 -1.07 13.94 -13.23
C HIS A 274 -1.94 12.96 -14.05
N PHE A 275 -2.67 12.07 -13.37
CA PHE A 275 -3.42 10.95 -13.94
C PHE A 275 -4.90 10.96 -13.53
N HIS A 276 -5.44 12.12 -13.18
CA HIS A 276 -6.79 12.26 -12.64
C HIS A 276 -7.87 11.59 -13.52
N LYS A 277 -7.87 11.89 -14.83
CA LYS A 277 -8.82 11.31 -15.79
C LYS A 277 -8.69 9.80 -15.92
N GLU A 278 -7.45 9.29 -15.95
CA GLU A 278 -7.20 7.86 -16.07
C GLU A 278 -7.65 7.10 -14.81
N ILE A 279 -7.41 7.69 -13.62
CA ILE A 279 -7.87 7.15 -12.34
C ILE A 279 -9.40 7.16 -12.27
N GLU A 280 -10.05 8.26 -12.63
CA GLU A 280 -11.52 8.35 -12.64
C GLU A 280 -12.16 7.28 -13.54
N ASN A 281 -11.66 7.11 -14.77
CA ASN A 281 -12.17 6.09 -15.69
C ASN A 281 -12.04 4.67 -15.10
N ILE A 282 -10.92 4.36 -14.45
CA ILE A 282 -10.71 3.06 -13.81
C ILE A 282 -11.72 2.85 -12.68
N LEU A 283 -11.85 3.84 -11.80
CA LEU A 283 -12.73 3.72 -10.63
C LEU A 283 -14.21 3.68 -11.01
N GLU A 284 -14.61 4.41 -12.05
CA GLU A 284 -15.96 4.35 -12.61
C GLU A 284 -16.27 2.96 -13.18
N HIS A 285 -15.32 2.34 -13.88
CA HIS A 285 -15.47 0.97 -14.38
C HIS A 285 -15.61 -0.03 -13.23
N VAL A 286 -14.74 0.04 -12.23
CA VAL A 286 -14.79 -0.83 -11.04
C VAL A 286 -16.11 -0.64 -10.29
N TYR A 287 -16.54 0.61 -10.09
CA TYR A 287 -17.80 0.91 -9.41
C TYR A 287 -19.01 0.35 -10.15
N SER A 288 -19.07 0.51 -11.47
CA SER A 288 -20.14 0.01 -12.32
C SER A 288 -20.28 -1.51 -12.22
N HIS A 289 -19.15 -2.24 -12.20
CA HIS A 289 -19.15 -3.68 -12.01
C HIS A 289 -19.75 -4.07 -10.65
N TYR A 290 -19.35 -3.41 -9.56
CA TYR A 290 -19.93 -3.67 -8.23
C TYR A 290 -21.44 -3.40 -8.18
N MET A 291 -21.91 -2.34 -8.85
CA MET A 291 -23.35 -2.02 -8.90
C MET A 291 -24.15 -3.04 -9.73
N SER A 292 -23.54 -3.66 -10.72
CA SER A 292 -24.19 -4.64 -11.60
C SER A 292 -24.42 -6.02 -10.95
N GLN A 293 -23.81 -6.30 -9.78
CA GLN A 293 -23.81 -7.60 -9.11
C GLN A 293 -23.38 -8.78 -10.02
N GLU A 294 -22.62 -8.51 -11.09
CA GLU A 294 -22.03 -9.58 -11.90
C GLU A 294 -21.14 -10.44 -11.01
N GLN A 295 -21.46 -11.73 -10.92
CA GLN A 295 -20.65 -12.66 -10.15
C GLN A 295 -19.29 -12.80 -10.85
N LEU A 296 -18.24 -12.40 -10.16
CA LEU A 296 -16.89 -12.78 -10.54
C LEU A 296 -16.76 -14.30 -10.56
N PRO A 297 -15.97 -14.86 -11.50
CA PRO A 297 -15.71 -16.29 -11.53
C PRO A 297 -15.22 -16.77 -10.16
N GLN A 298 -15.86 -17.82 -9.64
CA GLN A 298 -15.68 -18.36 -8.29
C GLN A 298 -14.31 -19.03 -8.04
N GLN A 299 -13.28 -18.72 -8.85
CA GLN A 299 -11.99 -19.42 -8.91
C GLN A 299 -10.81 -18.61 -8.36
N SER A 300 -11.03 -17.39 -7.86
CA SER A 300 -9.96 -16.59 -7.24
C SER A 300 -9.63 -17.08 -5.83
N LEU A 301 -8.35 -17.00 -5.46
CA LEU A 301 -7.89 -17.24 -4.09
C LEU A 301 -8.56 -16.26 -3.12
N VAL A 302 -9.00 -16.76 -1.96
CA VAL A 302 -9.66 -15.97 -0.90
C VAL A 302 -8.86 -14.71 -0.54
N PRO A 303 -7.54 -14.78 -0.23
CA PRO A 303 -6.76 -13.60 0.09
C PRO A 303 -6.66 -12.58 -1.07
N VAL A 304 -6.67 -13.00 -2.33
CA VAL A 304 -6.69 -12.09 -3.49
C VAL A 304 -7.98 -11.29 -3.50
N GLN A 305 -9.10 -12.00 -3.30
CA GLN A 305 -10.41 -11.38 -3.29
C GLN A 305 -10.52 -10.35 -2.16
N ILE A 306 -10.10 -10.70 -0.94
CA ILE A 306 -10.10 -9.77 0.19
C ILE A 306 -9.20 -8.56 -0.07
N TYR A 307 -8.01 -8.76 -0.65
CA TYR A 307 -7.12 -7.66 -1.01
C TYR A 307 -7.82 -6.73 -2.00
N ARG A 308 -8.28 -7.27 -3.14
CA ARG A 308 -8.95 -6.48 -4.19
C ARG A 308 -10.12 -5.72 -3.63
N ASP A 309 -10.99 -6.37 -2.86
CA ASP A 309 -12.19 -5.74 -2.31
C ASP A 309 -11.85 -4.65 -1.29
N ALA A 310 -10.81 -4.84 -0.47
CA ALA A 310 -10.31 -3.81 0.45
C ALA A 310 -9.71 -2.61 -0.30
N LEU A 311 -8.95 -2.84 -1.37
CA LEU A 311 -8.47 -1.77 -2.25
C LEU A 311 -9.62 -1.03 -2.92
N ALA A 312 -10.56 -1.76 -3.52
CA ALA A 312 -11.72 -1.19 -4.19
C ALA A 312 -12.50 -0.30 -3.23
N PHE A 313 -12.87 -0.82 -2.05
CA PHE A 313 -13.56 -0.07 -1.01
C PHE A 313 -12.82 1.22 -0.68
N ARG A 314 -11.52 1.13 -0.38
CA ARG A 314 -10.72 2.28 0.03
C ARG A 314 -10.62 3.32 -1.08
N LEU A 315 -10.28 2.90 -2.30
CA LEU A 315 -10.07 3.80 -3.43
C LEU A 315 -11.38 4.44 -3.89
N LEU A 316 -12.47 3.67 -4.01
CA LEU A 316 -13.79 4.19 -4.37
C LEU A 316 -14.25 5.24 -3.35
N ARG A 317 -14.18 4.93 -2.06
CA ARG A 317 -14.60 5.86 -1.01
C ARG A 317 -13.75 7.13 -0.97
N MET A 318 -12.43 7.03 -1.15
CA MET A 318 -11.55 8.20 -1.25
C MET A 318 -11.87 9.10 -2.45
N HIS A 319 -12.53 8.58 -3.50
CA HIS A 319 -12.89 9.34 -4.70
C HIS A 319 -14.37 9.76 -4.73
N GLY A 320 -15.13 9.54 -3.67
CA GLY A 320 -16.51 10.03 -3.52
C GLY A 320 -17.60 9.04 -3.89
N TYR A 321 -17.25 7.78 -4.16
CA TYR A 321 -18.24 6.74 -4.41
C TYR A 321 -18.81 6.20 -3.11
N HIS A 322 -20.14 6.12 -3.06
CA HIS A 322 -20.85 5.48 -1.96
C HIS A 322 -20.76 3.96 -2.10
N VAL A 323 -19.98 3.31 -1.22
CA VAL A 323 -19.76 1.85 -1.21
C VAL A 323 -20.13 1.28 0.16
N SER A 324 -20.86 0.17 0.17
CA SER A 324 -21.21 -0.55 1.40
C SER A 324 -19.97 -1.24 1.99
N PRO A 325 -19.74 -1.22 3.31
CA PRO A 325 -18.65 -1.96 3.95
C PRO A 325 -18.65 -3.46 3.63
N TRP A 326 -19.83 -4.03 3.37
CA TRP A 326 -19.99 -5.46 3.10
C TRP A 326 -19.13 -5.91 1.91
N ILE A 327 -18.87 -5.01 0.95
CA ILE A 327 -18.04 -5.29 -0.24
C ILE A 327 -16.72 -5.98 0.08
N PHE A 328 -16.10 -5.67 1.23
CA PHE A 328 -14.85 -6.31 1.67
C PHE A 328 -14.93 -6.97 3.05
N CYS A 329 -15.88 -6.57 3.92
CA CYS A 329 -16.06 -7.18 5.24
C CYS A 329 -16.68 -8.59 5.21
N TRP A 330 -17.02 -9.11 4.03
CA TRP A 330 -17.66 -10.42 3.85
C TRP A 330 -16.95 -11.59 4.53
N PHE A 331 -15.62 -11.53 4.64
CA PHE A 331 -14.82 -12.60 5.24
C PHE A 331 -15.05 -12.75 6.75
N LEU A 332 -15.56 -11.72 7.44
CA LEU A 332 -15.91 -11.78 8.86
C LEU A 332 -17.07 -12.76 9.14
N ASN A 333 -17.93 -13.01 8.15
CA ASN A 333 -19.05 -13.94 8.27
C ASN A 333 -18.67 -15.39 7.94
N ARG A 334 -17.37 -15.69 7.82
CA ARG A 334 -16.85 -16.98 7.37
C ARG A 334 -15.87 -17.52 8.40
N GLU A 335 -16.41 -18.21 9.40
CA GLU A 335 -15.63 -18.82 10.49
C GLU A 335 -14.49 -19.73 9.99
N ASP A 336 -14.72 -20.41 8.86
CA ASP A 336 -13.71 -21.24 8.20
C ASP A 336 -12.51 -20.42 7.70
N ILE A 337 -12.75 -19.22 7.16
CA ILE A 337 -11.70 -18.28 6.74
C ILE A 337 -10.99 -17.72 7.96
N LEU A 338 -11.74 -17.26 8.98
CA LEU A 338 -11.18 -16.65 10.19
C LEU A 338 -10.28 -17.62 10.95
N THR A 339 -10.76 -18.86 11.18
CA THR A 339 -9.98 -19.91 11.83
C THR A 339 -8.66 -20.14 11.09
N HIS A 340 -8.73 -20.24 9.75
CA HIS A 340 -7.55 -20.48 8.93
C HIS A 340 -6.54 -19.31 8.97
N MET A 341 -7.00 -18.06 9.01
CA MET A 341 -6.13 -16.89 9.15
C MET A 341 -5.40 -16.86 10.50
N GLU A 342 -6.06 -17.33 11.57
CA GLU A 342 -5.50 -17.30 12.92
C GLU A 342 -4.50 -18.44 13.21
N GLU A 343 -4.47 -19.50 12.40
CA GLU A 343 -3.51 -20.61 12.52
C GLU A 343 -2.05 -20.11 12.47
N ASP A 344 -1.23 -20.56 13.43
CA ASP A 344 0.15 -20.07 13.63
C ASP A 344 1.05 -20.24 12.40
N SER A 345 0.83 -21.26 11.58
CA SER A 345 1.59 -21.47 10.34
C SER A 345 1.15 -20.59 9.17
N GLN A 346 -0.04 -19.97 9.23
CA GLN A 346 -0.70 -19.37 8.06
C GLN A 346 -0.88 -17.86 8.13
N HIS A 347 -0.84 -17.25 9.32
CA HIS A 347 -0.99 -15.79 9.50
C HIS A 347 -0.06 -14.94 8.60
N LYS A 348 1.13 -15.46 8.25
CA LYS A 348 2.10 -14.78 7.39
C LYS A 348 1.59 -14.58 5.96
N TYR A 349 0.85 -15.54 5.42
CA TYR A 349 0.28 -15.47 4.07
C TYR A 349 -0.81 -14.39 3.96
N PHE A 350 -1.54 -14.15 5.06
CA PHE A 350 -2.59 -13.15 5.13
C PHE A 350 -2.10 -11.77 5.60
N SER A 351 -0.81 -11.60 5.93
CA SER A 351 -0.31 -10.35 6.50
C SER A 351 -0.40 -9.16 5.54
N SER A 352 -0.09 -9.36 4.25
CA SER A 352 -0.24 -8.32 3.20
C SER A 352 -1.70 -7.94 2.97
N VAL A 353 -2.61 -8.91 3.07
CA VAL A 353 -4.05 -8.71 2.93
C VAL A 353 -4.59 -7.95 4.13
N MET A 354 -4.24 -8.37 5.36
CA MET A 354 -4.67 -7.68 6.57
C MET A 354 -4.09 -6.27 6.69
N TYR A 355 -2.89 -6.02 6.16
CA TYR A 355 -2.36 -4.66 6.04
C TYR A 355 -3.29 -3.77 5.18
N ASN A 356 -3.77 -4.28 4.05
CA ASN A 356 -4.71 -3.53 3.19
C ASN A 356 -6.12 -3.42 3.79
N VAL A 357 -6.62 -4.46 4.46
CA VAL A 357 -7.88 -4.41 5.24
C VAL A 357 -7.78 -3.34 6.33
N TYR A 358 -6.68 -3.32 7.08
CA TYR A 358 -6.46 -2.34 8.13
C TYR A 358 -6.47 -0.91 7.56
N ARG A 359 -5.79 -0.67 6.43
CA ARG A 359 -5.85 0.62 5.70
C ARG A 359 -7.24 0.99 5.24
N ALA A 360 -8.00 0.03 4.72
CA ALA A 360 -9.38 0.27 4.30
C ALA A 360 -10.25 0.74 5.48
N THR A 361 -9.99 0.22 6.68
CA THR A 361 -10.76 0.58 7.89
C THR A 361 -10.54 2.02 8.36
N ASP A 362 -9.51 2.72 7.88
CA ASP A 362 -9.31 4.14 8.21
C ASP A 362 -10.42 5.04 7.64
N LEU A 363 -11.23 4.54 6.69
CA LEU A 363 -12.34 5.25 6.06
C LEU A 363 -13.72 4.92 6.67
N THR A 364 -13.76 4.54 7.96
CA THR A 364 -15.00 4.22 8.69
C THR A 364 -15.90 5.45 8.84
N PHE A 365 -17.18 5.32 8.51
CA PHE A 365 -18.25 6.29 8.80
C PHE A 365 -19.04 5.93 10.06
N SER A 366 -19.91 6.83 10.48
CA SER A 366 -20.73 6.64 11.67
C SER A 366 -21.72 5.49 11.48
N GLY A 367 -21.78 4.57 12.45
CA GLY A 367 -22.68 3.40 12.40
C GLY A 367 -22.16 2.18 11.64
N GLU A 368 -20.96 2.22 11.04
CA GLU A 368 -20.36 1.08 10.36
C GLU A 368 -19.57 0.19 11.34
N TYR A 369 -20.26 -0.70 12.04
CA TYR A 369 -19.68 -1.55 13.09
C TYR A 369 -18.81 -2.68 12.52
N GLU A 370 -19.17 -3.22 11.35
CA GLU A 370 -18.43 -4.28 10.65
C GLU A 370 -17.01 -3.86 10.27
N ILE A 371 -16.78 -2.57 9.99
CA ILE A 371 -15.43 -2.05 9.73
C ILE A 371 -14.61 -2.01 11.02
N GLN A 372 -15.23 -1.70 12.17
CA GLN A 372 -14.54 -1.70 13.46
C GLN A 372 -14.13 -3.12 13.87
N GLU A 373 -14.97 -4.11 13.57
CA GLU A 373 -14.64 -5.53 13.72
C GLU A 373 -13.49 -5.93 12.79
N ALA A 374 -13.56 -5.56 11.50
CA ALA A 374 -12.48 -5.80 10.54
C ALA A 374 -11.16 -5.16 10.98
N ARG A 375 -11.21 -3.94 11.53
CA ARG A 375 -10.03 -3.23 12.05
C ARG A 375 -9.40 -3.97 13.21
N SER A 376 -10.22 -4.42 14.16
CA SER A 376 -9.78 -5.14 15.35
C SER A 376 -9.15 -6.48 14.96
N PHE A 377 -9.77 -7.21 14.05
CA PHE A 377 -9.26 -8.47 13.52
C PHE A 377 -7.94 -8.29 12.77
N ALA A 378 -7.88 -7.34 11.83
CA ALA A 378 -6.67 -7.05 11.06
C ALA A 378 -5.51 -6.61 11.96
N ARG A 379 -5.77 -5.71 12.93
CA ARG A 379 -4.78 -5.27 13.92
C ARG A 379 -4.22 -6.46 14.71
N LYS A 380 -5.09 -7.34 15.25
CA LYS A 380 -4.67 -8.55 15.99
C LYS A 380 -3.71 -9.40 15.16
N LEU A 381 -4.01 -9.62 13.87
CA LEU A 381 -3.15 -10.44 13.01
C LEU A 381 -1.83 -9.74 12.68
N LEU A 382 -1.85 -8.43 12.44
CA LEU A 382 -0.66 -7.63 12.17
C LEU A 382 0.28 -7.57 13.40
N GLU A 383 -0.26 -7.36 14.60
CA GLU A 383 0.51 -7.40 15.86
C GLU A 383 1.12 -8.79 16.11
N LYS A 384 0.37 -9.85 15.80
CA LYS A 384 0.90 -11.24 15.83
C LYS A 384 2.07 -11.39 14.88
N THR A 385 1.95 -10.90 13.65
CA THR A 385 3.03 -10.86 12.65
C THR A 385 4.27 -10.14 13.17
N LEU A 386 4.11 -8.96 13.78
CA LEU A 386 5.22 -8.20 14.34
C LEU A 386 5.95 -8.97 15.47
N SER A 387 5.18 -9.62 16.36
CA SER A 387 5.71 -10.35 17.51
C SER A 387 6.54 -11.59 17.15
N LEU A 388 6.28 -12.19 15.98
CA LEU A 388 6.97 -13.37 15.49
C LEU A 388 8.25 -13.01 14.72
N GLY A 389 8.29 -11.84 14.06
CA GLY A 389 9.52 -11.31 13.45
C GLY A 389 10.64 -11.04 14.47
N ILE A 390 10.28 -10.66 15.71
CA ILE A 390 11.25 -10.38 16.79
C ILE A 390 11.92 -11.67 17.32
N ARG A 391 11.32 -12.86 17.13
CA ARG A 391 11.85 -14.14 17.66
C ARG A 391 12.89 -14.82 16.77
N GLY A 392 13.35 -14.16 15.69
CA GLY A 392 14.33 -14.74 14.76
C GLY A 392 13.75 -15.77 13.78
N ASP A 393 12.42 -15.92 13.74
CA ASP A 393 11.69 -16.79 12.79
C ASP A 393 11.38 -16.04 11.47
N ASN A 394 12.40 -15.41 10.88
CA ASN A 394 12.30 -14.67 9.60
C ASN A 394 12.15 -15.63 8.42
N VAL A 395 10.97 -16.23 8.31
CA VAL A 395 10.48 -16.91 7.11
C VAL A 395 9.86 -15.86 6.21
N ALA A 396 10.58 -15.48 5.16
CA ALA A 396 10.09 -14.79 3.97
C ALA A 396 9.18 -13.55 4.18
N MET A 397 9.34 -12.80 5.27
CA MET A 397 8.89 -11.40 5.33
C MET A 397 10.11 -10.49 5.18
N PHE A 398 10.08 -9.65 4.15
CA PHE A 398 11.13 -8.68 3.90
C PHE A 398 11.26 -7.74 5.11
N PRO A 399 12.49 -7.38 5.53
CA PRO A 399 12.74 -6.50 6.68
C PRO A 399 11.92 -5.21 6.65
N ASN A 400 11.64 -4.69 5.45
CA ASN A 400 10.93 -3.43 5.26
C ASN A 400 9.40 -3.55 5.33
N PHE A 401 8.80 -4.73 5.15
CA PHE A 401 7.35 -4.89 5.31
C PHE A 401 6.94 -4.87 6.79
N HIS A 402 7.80 -5.35 7.69
CA HIS A 402 7.61 -5.23 9.13
C HIS A 402 7.58 -3.75 9.56
N ALA A 403 8.55 -2.95 9.09
CA ALA A 403 8.56 -1.50 9.32
C ALA A 403 7.32 -0.78 8.75
N LEU A 404 6.76 -1.24 7.62
CA LEU A 404 5.50 -0.73 7.10
C LEU A 404 4.32 -1.04 8.04
N ILE A 405 4.24 -2.26 8.56
CA ILE A 405 3.19 -2.63 9.52
C ILE A 405 3.33 -1.83 10.82
N GLU A 406 4.54 -1.70 11.36
CA GLU A 406 4.80 -0.90 12.56
C GLU A 406 4.33 0.55 12.37
N ASN A 407 4.77 1.19 11.28
CA ASN A 407 4.39 2.56 10.96
C ASN A 407 2.86 2.73 10.82
N GLU A 408 2.18 1.76 10.21
CA GLU A 408 0.72 1.77 10.01
C GLU A 408 -0.07 1.59 11.31
N LEU A 409 0.44 0.78 12.25
CA LEU A 409 -0.20 0.53 13.54
C LEU A 409 0.06 1.65 14.55
N ASP A 410 1.25 2.25 14.50
CA ASP A 410 1.72 3.29 15.43
C ASP A 410 1.15 4.67 15.09
N LEU A 411 1.02 5.00 13.80
CA LEU A 411 0.57 6.32 13.34
C LEU A 411 -0.70 6.23 12.49
N PRO A 412 -1.87 6.67 13.01
CA PRO A 412 -3.13 6.64 12.27
C PRO A 412 -3.07 7.40 10.93
N TRP A 413 -3.82 6.95 9.91
CA TRP A 413 -3.92 7.63 8.62
C TRP A 413 -4.22 9.13 8.71
N MET A 414 -5.11 9.50 9.62
CA MET A 414 -5.48 10.91 9.81
C MET A 414 -4.34 11.77 10.34
N ALA A 415 -3.34 11.19 11.00
CA ALA A 415 -2.18 11.90 11.52
C ALA A 415 -0.96 11.88 10.57
N ARG A 416 -1.07 11.17 9.43
CA ARG A 416 -0.03 11.10 8.39
C ARG A 416 -0.26 12.16 7.32
N LEU A 417 0.80 12.88 6.93
CA LEU A 417 0.70 13.92 5.92
C LEU A 417 1.24 13.44 4.57
N ASP A 418 0.45 13.67 3.52
CA ASP A 418 0.60 13.01 2.21
C ASP A 418 2.00 13.17 1.61
N HIS A 419 2.59 14.37 1.68
CA HIS A 419 3.92 14.60 1.11
C HIS A 419 5.02 13.78 1.82
N LEU A 420 4.90 13.54 3.13
CA LEU A 420 5.84 12.68 3.86
C LEU A 420 5.59 11.20 3.58
N ASP A 421 4.33 10.80 3.42
CA ASP A 421 3.98 9.44 2.98
C ASP A 421 4.51 9.17 1.56
N HIS A 422 4.35 10.11 0.63
CA HIS A 422 4.92 9.99 -0.72
C HIS A 422 6.44 9.83 -0.67
N ARG A 423 7.13 10.59 0.20
CA ARG A 423 8.57 10.42 0.42
C ARG A 423 8.90 9.02 0.91
N MET A 424 8.19 8.56 1.94
CA MET A 424 8.37 7.22 2.49
C MET A 424 8.23 6.17 1.38
N TRP A 425 7.17 6.24 0.58
CA TRP A 425 6.97 5.33 -0.55
C TRP A 425 8.06 5.48 -1.62
N ILE A 426 8.49 6.68 -2.01
CA ILE A 426 9.55 6.84 -3.01
C ILE A 426 10.89 6.28 -2.50
N GLU A 427 11.25 6.55 -1.25
CA GLU A 427 12.51 6.07 -0.65
C GLU A 427 12.46 4.56 -0.37
N GLN A 428 11.30 4.03 0.05
CA GLN A 428 11.12 2.61 0.39
C GLN A 428 10.73 1.72 -0.79
N LEU A 429 10.05 2.21 -1.85
CA LEU A 429 9.72 1.42 -3.05
C LEU A 429 10.97 1.09 -3.87
N CYS A 430 12.07 1.85 -3.71
CA CYS A 430 13.38 1.40 -4.16
C CYS A 430 13.82 0.08 -3.47
N GLU A 431 13.17 -0.31 -2.37
CA GLU A 431 13.52 -1.44 -1.51
C GLU A 431 12.36 -2.45 -1.30
N ILE A 432 11.09 -2.10 -1.56
CA ILE A 432 9.88 -2.91 -1.30
C ILE A 432 9.25 -3.32 -2.64
N ASN A 433 9.81 -4.34 -3.27
CA ASN A 433 9.42 -4.82 -4.60
C ASN A 433 8.44 -6.01 -4.59
N THR A 434 7.37 -5.98 -3.79
CA THR A 434 6.40 -7.11 -3.78
C THR A 434 4.99 -6.64 -3.43
N GLN A 435 4.01 -6.88 -4.31
CA GLN A 435 2.61 -6.54 -4.04
C GLN A 435 1.69 -7.75 -3.87
N TRP A 436 2.06 -8.94 -4.35
CA TRP A 436 1.20 -10.12 -4.21
C TRP A 436 1.98 -11.45 -4.19
N THR A 437 1.38 -12.57 -3.76
CA THR A 437 2.00 -13.93 -3.66
C THR A 437 1.27 -14.95 -4.53
N GLY A 438 1.99 -15.61 -5.44
CA GLY A 438 1.47 -16.62 -6.36
C GLY A 438 1.86 -18.05 -6.13
N LYS A 439 1.56 -18.86 -7.16
CA LYS A 439 1.89 -20.29 -7.21
C LYS A 439 3.38 -20.53 -6.94
N ALA A 440 4.28 -19.67 -7.41
CA ALA A 440 5.72 -19.88 -7.26
C ALA A 440 6.46 -18.72 -6.57
N SER A 441 5.79 -17.94 -5.71
CA SER A 441 6.22 -16.68 -5.05
C SER A 441 5.64 -15.38 -5.65
N PHE A 442 6.20 -14.23 -5.25
CA PHE A 442 5.60 -12.90 -5.37
C PHE A 442 5.33 -12.47 -6.82
N TYR A 443 4.14 -11.96 -7.10
CA TYR A 443 3.90 -11.27 -8.36
C TYR A 443 4.34 -9.83 -8.27
N ARG A 444 5.00 -9.42 -9.33
CA ARG A 444 5.28 -8.03 -9.64
C ARG A 444 4.44 -7.66 -10.83
N LEU A 445 3.70 -6.56 -10.68
CA LEU A 445 3.27 -5.86 -11.87
C LEU A 445 4.48 -5.09 -12.41
N SER A 446 4.84 -5.36 -13.66
CA SER A 446 5.98 -4.75 -14.35
C SER A 446 5.84 -3.23 -14.41
N CYS A 447 4.61 -2.70 -14.44
CA CYS A 447 4.34 -1.26 -14.35
C CYS A 447 4.82 -0.62 -13.03
N PHE A 448 4.97 -1.38 -11.95
CA PHE A 448 5.55 -0.89 -10.68
C PHE A 448 7.07 -0.87 -10.67
N HIS A 449 7.70 -1.50 -11.66
CA HIS A 449 9.14 -1.47 -11.91
C HIS A 449 9.46 -0.56 -13.09
N ASN A 450 8.53 0.32 -13.47
CA ASN A 450 8.74 1.27 -14.53
C ASN A 450 9.73 2.34 -14.05
N GLU A 451 10.97 2.28 -14.54
CA GLU A 451 12.02 3.26 -14.22
C GLU A 451 11.60 4.69 -14.57
N VAL A 452 10.79 4.87 -15.62
CA VAL A 452 10.24 6.17 -16.03
C VAL A 452 9.26 6.68 -14.97
N LEU A 453 8.43 5.79 -14.41
CA LEU A 453 7.48 6.15 -13.36
C LEU A 453 8.20 6.57 -12.07
N MET A 454 9.24 5.83 -11.68
CA MET A 454 10.07 6.21 -10.53
C MET A 454 10.83 7.51 -10.77
N GLN A 455 11.37 7.73 -11.98
CA GLN A 455 11.98 9.01 -12.36
C GLN A 455 10.97 10.16 -12.27
N LEU A 456 9.73 9.94 -12.72
CA LEU A 456 8.65 10.91 -12.61
C LEU A 456 8.32 11.23 -11.14
N ALA A 457 8.21 10.21 -10.27
CA ALA A 457 7.95 10.39 -8.84
C ALA A 457 9.03 11.23 -8.16
N VAL A 458 10.31 10.91 -8.40
CA VAL A 458 11.46 11.64 -7.87
C VAL A 458 11.46 13.09 -8.36
N LYS A 459 11.29 13.31 -9.68
CA LYS A 459 11.30 14.66 -10.26
C LYS A 459 10.13 15.51 -9.77
N ASN A 460 8.94 14.92 -9.66
CA ASN A 460 7.77 15.59 -9.11
C ASN A 460 7.96 15.98 -7.63
N TYR A 461 8.56 15.10 -6.83
CA TYR A 461 8.86 15.38 -5.43
C TYR A 461 9.89 16.51 -5.28
N GLU A 462 11.03 16.41 -5.97
CA GLU A 462 12.07 17.45 -5.97
C GLU A 462 11.53 18.82 -6.40
N PHE A 463 10.64 18.83 -7.39
CA PHE A 463 10.01 20.05 -7.87
C PHE A 463 9.10 20.68 -6.81
N ARG A 464 8.24 19.88 -6.15
CA ARG A 464 7.40 20.34 -5.04
C ARG A 464 8.25 20.86 -3.88
N GLN A 465 9.30 20.15 -3.50
CA GLN A 465 10.21 20.58 -2.43
C GLN A 465 10.87 21.94 -2.75
N ALA A 466 11.30 22.16 -3.99
CA ALA A 466 11.89 23.44 -4.40
C ALA A 466 10.88 24.61 -4.32
N ILE A 467 9.63 24.36 -4.69
CA ILE A 467 8.53 25.32 -4.53
C ILE A 467 8.32 25.63 -3.04
N TYR A 468 8.24 24.59 -2.21
CA TYR A 468 7.99 24.76 -0.78
C TYR A 468 9.08 25.59 -0.11
N ASN A 469 10.34 25.33 -0.47
CA ASN A 469 11.45 26.15 -0.01
C ASN A 469 11.31 27.61 -0.45
N SER A 470 10.99 27.87 -1.73
CA SER A 470 10.85 29.24 -2.24
C SER A 470 9.66 30.00 -1.63
N GLU A 471 8.53 29.33 -1.40
CA GLU A 471 7.34 29.92 -0.77
C GLU A 471 7.60 30.23 0.71
N LEU A 472 8.28 29.35 1.43
CA LEU A 472 8.66 29.59 2.82
C LEU A 472 9.54 30.85 2.95
N GLU A 473 10.51 31.03 2.06
CA GLU A 473 11.36 32.24 2.08
C GLU A 473 10.58 33.52 1.76
N LYS A 474 9.53 33.46 0.92
CA LYS A 474 8.61 34.59 0.72
C LYS A 474 7.79 34.86 1.98
N LEU A 475 7.37 33.81 2.68
CA LEU A 475 6.57 33.94 3.89
C LEU A 475 7.35 34.54 5.04
N LYS A 476 8.61 34.11 5.25
CA LYS A 476 9.52 34.70 6.24
C LYS A 476 9.70 36.20 6.03
N ARG A 477 9.97 36.62 4.78
CA ARG A 477 10.05 38.05 4.43
C ARG A 477 8.76 38.79 4.71
N TRP A 478 7.60 38.20 4.39
CA TRP A 478 6.32 38.82 4.73
C TRP A 478 6.14 38.99 6.25
N CYS A 479 6.57 38.03 7.08
CA CYS A 479 6.54 38.18 8.53
C CYS A 479 7.45 39.32 9.02
N GLU A 480 8.64 39.47 8.43
CA GLU A 480 9.58 40.56 8.73
C GLU A 480 9.01 41.92 8.31
N ASP A 481 8.53 42.04 7.07
CA ASP A 481 8.00 43.28 6.49
C ASP A 481 6.82 43.86 7.31
N TRP A 482 6.01 42.99 7.91
CA TRP A 482 4.86 43.37 8.74
C TRP A 482 5.15 43.32 10.25
N GLY A 483 6.41 43.17 10.65
CA GLY A 483 6.83 43.22 12.06
C GLY A 483 6.33 42.06 12.93
N LEU A 484 5.81 40.98 12.33
CA LEU A 484 5.32 39.80 13.05
C LEU A 484 6.49 39.01 13.67
N SER A 485 7.67 39.07 13.06
CA SER A 485 8.89 38.43 13.58
C SER A 485 9.48 39.15 14.80
N ASP A 486 9.21 40.45 14.95
CA ASP A 486 9.83 41.32 15.96
C ASP A 486 8.90 41.62 17.16
N MET A 487 7.84 40.84 17.34
CA MET A 487 6.84 41.07 18.39
C MET A 487 7.41 40.95 19.82
N GLY A 488 8.53 40.25 20.01
CA GLY A 488 9.16 40.07 21.34
C GLY A 488 8.35 39.19 22.30
N PHE A 489 7.30 38.54 21.80
CA PHE A 489 6.48 37.54 22.46
C PHE A 489 5.83 36.64 21.40
N GLY A 490 5.21 35.55 21.85
CA GLY A 490 4.61 34.57 20.96
C GLY A 490 5.68 33.68 20.31
N ARG A 491 5.23 32.56 19.75
CA ARG A 491 6.13 31.56 19.18
C ARG A 491 6.42 31.87 17.72
N GLU A 492 7.69 31.93 17.32
CA GLU A 492 8.08 32.02 15.91
C GLU A 492 7.82 30.68 15.20
N LYS A 493 6.58 30.48 14.73
CA LYS A 493 6.12 29.22 14.12
C LYS A 493 5.89 29.31 12.62
N THR A 494 6.41 30.35 11.95
CA THR A 494 6.32 30.54 10.49
C THR A 494 6.68 29.28 9.69
N THR A 495 7.82 28.66 10.02
CA THR A 495 8.24 27.42 9.36
C THR A 495 7.30 26.25 9.62
N TYR A 496 6.75 26.15 10.85
CA TYR A 496 5.82 25.09 11.24
C TYR A 496 4.48 25.24 10.53
N CYS A 497 3.93 26.45 10.49
CA CYS A 497 2.67 26.77 9.82
C CYS A 497 2.76 26.46 8.32
N TYR A 498 3.83 26.93 7.68
CA TYR A 498 4.01 26.69 6.26
C TYR A 498 4.23 25.20 5.95
N PHE A 499 5.07 24.52 6.75
CA PHE A 499 5.26 23.08 6.64
C PHE A 499 3.92 22.33 6.69
N ALA A 500 3.09 22.60 7.71
CA ALA A 500 1.82 21.92 7.89
C ALA A 500 0.91 22.04 6.66
N VAL A 501 0.78 23.24 6.08
CA VAL A 501 -0.03 23.48 4.89
C VAL A 501 0.57 22.82 3.66
N ALA A 502 1.87 23.00 3.43
CA ALA A 502 2.56 22.50 2.24
C ALA A 502 2.51 20.97 2.11
N VAL A 503 2.63 20.25 3.23
CA VAL A 503 2.69 18.79 3.22
C VAL A 503 1.32 18.12 3.35
N ALA A 504 0.31 18.81 3.90
CA ALA A 504 -1.06 18.31 4.00
C ALA A 504 -1.91 18.59 2.75
N CYS A 505 -1.60 19.65 2.00
CA CYS A 505 -2.36 20.05 0.81
C CYS A 505 -1.62 19.63 -0.49
N SER A 506 -1.21 18.36 -0.55
CA SER A 506 -0.41 17.84 -1.68
C SER A 506 -1.18 17.81 -3.01
N PHE A 507 -2.51 17.70 -2.93
CA PHE A 507 -3.44 17.78 -4.08
C PHE A 507 -3.46 19.16 -4.77
N LEU A 508 -2.91 20.20 -4.12
CA LEU A 508 -2.87 21.53 -4.71
C LEU A 508 -1.81 21.61 -5.83
N PRO A 509 -2.08 22.40 -6.88
CA PRO A 509 -1.12 22.68 -7.95
C PRO A 509 0.21 23.22 -7.44
N HIS A 510 1.26 23.05 -8.24
CA HIS A 510 2.62 23.48 -7.92
C HIS A 510 2.75 24.97 -7.62
N ASP A 511 1.86 25.83 -8.09
CA ASP A 511 1.90 27.29 -7.91
C ASP A 511 0.68 27.85 -7.14
N SER A 512 0.10 27.03 -6.25
CA SER A 512 -1.15 27.37 -5.56
C SER A 512 -1.02 28.47 -4.51
N GLU A 513 -1.70 29.59 -4.78
CA GLU A 513 -1.90 30.73 -3.87
C GLU A 513 -2.61 30.35 -2.56
N VAL A 514 -3.43 29.31 -2.60
CA VAL A 514 -4.15 28.76 -1.44
C VAL A 514 -3.17 28.44 -0.32
N ARG A 515 -1.98 27.87 -0.62
CA ARG A 515 -0.97 27.58 0.41
C ARG A 515 -0.51 28.83 1.14
N MET A 516 -0.25 29.91 0.39
CA MET A 516 0.21 31.17 0.97
C MET A 516 -0.88 31.85 1.82
N ILE A 517 -2.13 31.80 1.38
CA ILE A 517 -3.27 32.34 2.13
C ILE A 517 -3.41 31.60 3.47
N VAL A 518 -3.50 30.27 3.44
CA VAL A 518 -3.67 29.46 4.64
C VAL A 518 -2.50 29.64 5.61
N ALA A 519 -1.26 29.65 5.09
CA ALA A 519 -0.07 29.83 5.94
C ALA A 519 0.00 31.23 6.57
N LYS A 520 -0.31 32.29 5.83
CA LYS A 520 -0.37 33.67 6.37
C LYS A 520 -1.47 33.81 7.42
N SER A 521 -2.67 33.27 7.15
CA SER A 521 -3.75 33.25 8.13
C SER A 521 -3.33 32.51 9.40
N GLY A 522 -2.74 31.33 9.29
CA GLY A 522 -2.28 30.54 10.43
C GLY A 522 -1.23 31.27 11.28
N ILE A 523 -0.25 31.92 10.66
CA ILE A 523 0.77 32.70 11.38
C ILE A 523 0.13 33.86 12.14
N LEU A 524 -0.73 34.62 11.47
CA LEU A 524 -1.40 35.76 12.09
C LEU A 524 -2.32 35.33 13.24
N ILE A 525 -3.02 34.19 13.07
CA ILE A 525 -3.83 33.57 14.12
C ILE A 525 -2.98 33.27 15.34
N ILE A 526 -1.82 32.62 15.18
CA ILE A 526 -0.96 32.24 16.31
C ILE A 526 -0.40 33.48 17.02
N VAL A 527 0.06 34.48 16.28
CA VAL A 527 0.60 35.72 16.86
C VAL A 527 -0.49 36.48 17.63
N ALA A 528 -1.70 36.54 17.08
CA ALA A 528 -2.84 37.18 17.74
C ALA A 528 -3.28 36.37 18.97
N ASP A 529 -3.47 35.07 18.86
CA ASP A 529 -3.83 34.17 19.96
C ASP A 529 -2.83 34.28 21.13
N ASP A 530 -1.52 34.16 20.86
CA ASP A 530 -0.47 34.33 21.86
C ASP A 530 -0.51 35.75 22.49
N PHE A 531 -0.92 36.80 21.73
CA PHE A 531 -1.10 38.15 22.27
C PHE A 531 -2.28 38.24 23.26
N PHE A 532 -3.43 37.66 22.92
CA PHE A 532 -4.61 37.59 23.79
C PHE A 532 -4.32 36.79 25.06
N ASP A 533 -3.55 35.71 24.93
CA ASP A 533 -3.29 34.79 26.02
C ASP A 533 -2.21 35.23 27.00
N THR A 534 -1.18 35.95 26.55
CA THR A 534 0.04 36.13 27.35
C THR A 534 0.44 37.58 27.63
N LYS A 535 0.14 38.52 26.73
CA LYS A 535 0.72 39.88 26.79
C LYS A 535 -0.30 41.01 26.84
N GLY A 536 -1.39 40.90 26.08
CA GLY A 536 -2.35 41.98 25.93
C GLY A 536 -3.05 42.34 27.24
N SER A 537 -3.03 43.64 27.59
CA SER A 537 -3.94 44.14 28.62
C SER A 537 -5.38 44.08 28.13
N LEU A 538 -6.36 43.98 29.03
CA LEU A 538 -7.77 43.89 28.61
C LEU A 538 -8.19 45.08 27.74
N ASN A 539 -7.73 46.29 28.08
CA ASN A 539 -8.00 47.50 27.31
C ASN A 539 -7.39 47.46 25.90
N GLU A 540 -6.17 46.94 25.74
CA GLU A 540 -5.53 46.79 24.43
C GLU A 540 -6.24 45.76 23.56
N LEU A 541 -6.66 44.64 24.16
CA LEU A 541 -7.40 43.58 23.46
C LEU A 541 -8.80 44.03 23.04
N GLU A 542 -9.50 44.79 23.91
CA GLU A 542 -10.78 45.43 23.56
C GLU A 542 -10.61 46.46 22.44
N SER A 543 -9.57 47.29 22.51
CA SER A 543 -9.28 48.29 21.49
C SER A 543 -8.94 47.64 20.15
N LEU A 544 -8.15 46.56 20.15
CA LEU A 544 -7.81 45.79 18.95
C LEU A 544 -9.06 45.12 18.35
N THR A 545 -9.86 44.45 19.17
CA THR A 545 -11.09 43.78 18.71
C THR A 545 -12.08 44.79 18.13
N GLU A 546 -12.25 45.95 18.77
CA GLU A 546 -13.09 47.03 18.26
C GLU A 546 -12.53 47.61 16.95
N ALA A 547 -11.21 47.75 16.83
CA ALA A 547 -10.56 48.18 15.60
C ALA A 547 -10.79 47.20 14.44
N VAL A 548 -10.72 45.89 14.70
CA VAL A 548 -11.08 44.85 13.72
C VAL A 548 -12.56 44.93 13.36
N ARG A 549 -13.47 45.10 14.33
CA ARG A 549 -14.92 45.24 14.07
C ARG A 549 -15.26 46.38 13.12
N ARG A 550 -14.65 47.55 13.34
CA ARG A 550 -14.88 48.75 12.51
C ARG A 550 -13.93 48.84 11.30
N TRP A 551 -13.03 47.87 11.16
CA TRP A 551 -11.92 47.84 10.22
C TRP A 551 -11.10 49.14 10.15
N ASN A 552 -10.70 49.67 11.31
CA ASN A 552 -9.90 50.89 11.42
C ASN A 552 -8.97 50.87 12.64
N GLY A 553 -7.67 50.71 12.37
CA GLY A 553 -6.60 50.67 13.37
C GLY A 553 -5.85 51.98 13.59
N LYS A 554 -6.43 53.16 13.31
CA LYS A 554 -5.74 54.46 13.52
C LYS A 554 -5.42 54.76 14.98
N ASP A 555 -6.26 54.28 15.90
CA ASP A 555 -6.12 54.55 17.34
C ASP A 555 -5.28 53.47 18.06
N LEU A 556 -4.76 52.48 17.33
CA LEU A 556 -3.94 51.40 17.88
C LEU A 556 -2.46 51.83 17.95
N SER A 557 -1.73 51.23 18.90
CA SER A 557 -0.28 51.41 19.04
C SER A 557 0.39 50.08 19.36
N SER A 558 1.73 50.04 19.26
CA SER A 558 2.56 48.88 19.58
C SER A 558 2.08 47.60 18.85
N HIS A 559 2.03 46.47 19.54
CA HIS A 559 1.68 45.15 19.04
C HIS A 559 0.29 45.06 18.43
N SER A 560 -0.72 45.73 19.02
CA SER A 560 -2.07 45.76 18.44
C SER A 560 -2.08 46.40 17.06
N LYS A 561 -1.24 47.44 16.84
CA LYS A 561 -1.11 48.09 15.54
C LYS A 561 -0.46 47.15 14.52
N THR A 562 0.62 46.48 14.91
CA THR A 562 1.30 45.49 14.06
C THR A 562 0.37 44.36 13.61
N ILE A 563 -0.39 43.77 14.55
CA ILE A 563 -1.35 42.70 14.24
C ILE A 563 -2.43 43.20 13.28
N PHE A 564 -3.01 44.38 13.53
CA PHE A 564 -4.05 44.95 12.68
C PHE A 564 -3.53 45.27 11.28
N ASP A 565 -2.34 45.85 11.15
CA ASP A 565 -1.78 46.23 9.84
C ASP A 565 -1.43 45.00 8.99
N ALA A 566 -0.89 43.94 9.62
CA ALA A 566 -0.66 42.66 8.96
C ALA A 566 -1.98 41.98 8.51
N LEU A 567 -3.01 42.05 9.35
CA LEU A 567 -4.35 41.56 9.04
C LEU A 567 -4.96 42.31 7.85
N ASP A 568 -4.91 43.63 7.88
CA ASP A 568 -5.42 44.50 6.82
C ASP A 568 -4.70 44.22 5.49
N ASN A 569 -3.38 44.03 5.52
CA ASN A 569 -2.63 43.64 4.33
C ASN A 569 -3.10 42.31 3.74
N LEU A 570 -3.28 41.29 4.59
CA LEU A 570 -3.73 39.97 4.17
C LEU A 570 -5.13 40.03 3.55
N VAL A 571 -6.09 40.64 4.24
CA VAL A 571 -7.49 40.73 3.79
C VAL A 571 -7.62 41.59 2.54
N SER A 572 -6.99 42.77 2.51
CA SER A 572 -7.01 43.63 1.32
C SER A 572 -6.38 42.96 0.11
N GLY A 573 -5.26 42.24 0.31
CA GLY A 573 -4.61 41.48 -0.75
C GLY A 573 -5.48 40.35 -1.31
N MET A 574 -6.16 39.60 -0.44
CA MET A 574 -7.11 38.56 -0.85
C MET A 574 -8.30 39.14 -1.60
N ALA A 575 -8.95 40.16 -1.03
CA ALA A 575 -10.13 40.77 -1.62
C ALA A 575 -9.83 41.38 -3.00
N ALA A 576 -8.74 42.14 -3.13
CA ALA A 576 -8.34 42.73 -4.41
C ALA A 576 -8.07 41.66 -5.48
N LYS A 577 -7.39 40.58 -5.08
CA LYS A 577 -7.08 39.47 -5.99
C LYS A 577 -8.32 38.70 -6.42
N HIS A 578 -9.23 38.40 -5.49
CA HIS A 578 -10.48 37.74 -5.78
C HIS A 578 -11.38 38.60 -6.68
N LEU A 579 -11.49 39.90 -6.39
CA LEU A 579 -12.22 40.85 -7.23
C LEU A 579 -11.67 40.88 -8.66
N HIS A 580 -10.34 40.88 -8.81
CA HIS A 580 -9.70 40.82 -10.13
C HIS A 580 -9.94 39.48 -10.86
N GLN A 581 -9.91 38.35 -10.15
CA GLN A 581 -10.01 37.02 -10.77
C GLN A 581 -11.45 36.56 -11.03
N GLN A 582 -12.38 36.87 -10.13
CA GLN A 582 -13.75 36.35 -10.10
C GLN A 582 -14.83 37.44 -10.21
N GLY A 583 -14.45 38.73 -10.15
CA GLY A 583 -15.38 39.86 -10.30
C GLY A 583 -16.24 40.19 -9.08
N ASN A 584 -16.12 39.42 -7.99
CA ASN A 584 -16.90 39.62 -6.76
C ASN A 584 -16.02 40.14 -5.61
N ASP A 585 -16.51 41.16 -4.91
CA ASP A 585 -15.87 41.69 -3.70
C ASP A 585 -16.29 40.88 -2.48
N ILE A 586 -15.30 40.27 -1.81
CA ILE A 586 -15.48 39.43 -0.62
C ILE A 586 -14.97 40.12 0.65
N THR A 587 -14.60 41.40 0.58
CA THR A 587 -13.98 42.15 1.68
C THR A 587 -14.80 42.02 2.96
N GLY A 588 -16.11 42.30 2.92
CA GLY A 588 -16.97 42.26 4.10
C GLY A 588 -17.03 40.88 4.77
N ASP A 589 -17.11 39.81 3.99
CA ASP A 589 -17.14 38.45 4.53
C ASP A 589 -15.81 38.06 5.18
N LEU A 590 -14.69 38.48 4.60
CA LEU A 590 -13.37 38.28 5.21
C LEU A 590 -13.24 39.03 6.54
N GLN A 591 -13.67 40.30 6.57
CA GLN A 591 -13.65 41.13 7.77
C GLN A 591 -14.51 40.54 8.88
N ASP A 592 -15.71 40.06 8.54
CA ASP A 592 -16.65 39.43 9.49
C ASP A 592 -16.04 38.18 10.14
N ILE A 593 -15.47 37.26 9.34
CA ILE A 593 -14.85 36.02 9.85
C ILE A 593 -13.68 36.33 10.81
N TRP A 594 -12.84 37.30 10.47
CA TRP A 594 -11.75 37.73 11.34
C TRP A 594 -12.27 38.39 12.62
N TYR A 595 -13.29 39.25 12.52
CA TYR A 595 -13.90 39.86 13.70
C TYR A 595 -14.48 38.81 14.65
N GLU A 596 -15.22 37.82 14.15
CA GLU A 596 -15.76 36.74 14.98
C GLU A 596 -14.66 35.97 15.73
N THR A 597 -13.53 35.74 15.06
CA THR A 597 -12.36 35.09 15.67
C THR A 597 -11.80 35.93 16.82
N PHE A 598 -11.53 37.23 16.58
CA PHE A 598 -11.02 38.13 17.62
C PHE A 598 -12.00 38.32 18.78
N ALA A 599 -13.31 38.39 18.49
CA ALA A 599 -14.35 38.48 19.49
C ALA A 599 -14.37 37.22 20.39
N SER A 600 -14.13 36.03 19.81
CA SER A 600 -14.08 34.79 20.56
C SER A 600 -12.88 34.70 21.52
N TRP A 601 -11.69 35.15 21.10
CA TRP A 601 -10.50 35.26 21.97
C TRP A 601 -10.70 36.29 23.08
N LEU A 602 -11.34 37.42 22.76
CA LEU A 602 -11.68 38.43 23.77
C LEU A 602 -12.62 37.86 24.83
N LEU A 603 -13.59 37.04 24.42
CA LEU A 603 -14.53 36.39 25.35
C LEU A 603 -13.81 35.40 26.29
N GLU A 604 -12.92 34.56 25.75
CA GLU A 604 -12.09 33.65 26.57
C GLU A 604 -11.23 34.41 27.57
N THR A 605 -10.60 35.50 27.13
CA THR A 605 -9.83 36.39 28.00
C THR A 605 -10.70 36.96 29.13
N LYS A 606 -11.93 37.37 28.82
CA LYS A 606 -12.89 37.89 29.82
C LYS A 606 -13.31 36.81 30.80
N TRP A 607 -13.55 35.58 30.34
CA TRP A 607 -13.84 34.45 31.22
C TRP A 607 -12.68 34.17 32.18
N SER A 608 -11.46 34.04 31.65
CA SER A 608 -10.25 33.81 32.43
C SER A 608 -10.02 34.92 33.48
N LYS A 609 -10.07 36.19 33.09
CA LYS A 609 -9.82 37.34 34.00
C LYS A 609 -10.92 37.55 35.05
N SER A 610 -12.17 37.22 34.74
CA SER A 610 -13.29 37.35 35.69
C SER A 610 -13.46 36.13 36.61
N GLY A 611 -12.80 35.00 36.29
CA GLY A 611 -13.03 33.72 36.95
C GLY A 611 -14.38 33.08 36.60
N TYR A 612 -15.04 33.56 35.53
CA TYR A 612 -16.27 32.96 35.03
C TYR A 612 -16.00 31.54 34.52
N ILE A 613 -16.87 30.61 34.89
CA ILE A 613 -16.77 29.20 34.49
C ILE A 613 -17.94 28.94 33.54
N PRO A 614 -17.70 28.85 32.22
CA PRO A 614 -18.75 28.54 31.27
C PRO A 614 -19.22 27.10 31.42
N SER A 615 -20.44 26.81 30.98
CA SER A 615 -20.87 25.42 30.78
C SER A 615 -20.09 24.77 29.63
N LYS A 616 -20.01 23.43 29.54
CA LYS A 616 -19.38 22.78 28.37
C LYS A 616 -19.97 23.20 27.03
N HIS A 617 -21.28 23.47 26.97
CA HIS A 617 -21.95 23.89 25.74
C HIS A 617 -21.55 25.32 25.35
N GLU A 618 -21.62 26.24 26.31
CA GLU A 618 -21.21 27.64 26.13
C GLU A 618 -19.73 27.77 25.77
N TYR A 619 -18.87 27.01 26.45
CA TYR A 619 -17.46 26.91 26.13
C TYR A 619 -17.28 26.47 24.68
N LEU A 620 -17.88 25.33 24.28
CA LEU A 620 -17.65 24.78 22.95
C LEU A 620 -18.21 25.68 21.83
N ASP A 621 -19.31 26.40 22.08
CA ASP A 621 -19.88 27.35 21.11
C ASP A 621 -18.92 28.51 20.77
N ASN A 622 -18.17 28.99 21.76
CA ASN A 622 -17.12 29.98 21.55
C ASN A 622 -15.80 29.34 21.07
N ALA A 623 -15.38 28.27 21.73
CA ALA A 623 -14.05 27.70 21.57
C ALA A 623 -13.85 27.02 20.20
N ARG A 624 -14.94 26.57 19.56
CA ARG A 624 -14.91 26.13 18.16
C ARG A 624 -14.59 27.29 17.19
N ILE A 625 -14.87 28.53 17.55
CA ILE A 625 -14.53 29.71 16.75
C ILE A 625 -13.09 30.14 17.05
N SER A 626 -12.69 30.12 18.33
CA SER A 626 -11.36 30.56 18.78
C SER A 626 -10.21 29.70 18.25
N VAL A 627 -10.45 28.41 17.95
CA VAL A 627 -9.45 27.56 17.26
C VAL A 627 -9.16 28.02 15.82
N ALA A 628 -10.00 28.91 15.27
CA ALA A 628 -9.78 29.66 14.03
C ALA A 628 -9.55 28.83 12.75
N THR A 629 -9.99 27.57 12.70
CA THR A 629 -9.83 26.73 11.51
C THR A 629 -10.61 27.27 10.32
N GLN A 630 -11.85 27.73 10.55
CA GLN A 630 -12.71 28.37 9.54
C GLN A 630 -12.06 29.62 8.92
N THR A 631 -11.34 30.39 9.74
CA THR A 631 -10.65 31.64 9.35
C THR A 631 -9.49 31.38 8.40
N MET A 632 -8.94 30.15 8.41
CA MET A 632 -7.94 29.70 7.45
C MET A 632 -8.57 29.09 6.19
N VAL A 633 -9.49 28.14 6.35
CA VAL A 633 -9.94 27.28 5.22
C VAL A 633 -10.97 27.95 4.33
N LEU A 634 -11.88 28.77 4.88
CA LEU A 634 -12.97 29.35 4.09
C LEU A 634 -12.47 30.43 3.11
N PRO A 635 -11.68 31.44 3.54
CA PRO A 635 -11.10 32.40 2.60
C PRO A 635 -10.29 31.73 1.49
N ALA A 636 -9.48 30.73 1.86
CA ALA A 636 -8.63 29.99 0.93
C ALA A 636 -9.45 29.17 -0.08
N SER A 637 -10.63 28.68 0.31
CA SER A 637 -11.54 27.92 -0.56
C SER A 637 -12.06 28.73 -1.74
N CYS A 638 -12.13 30.07 -1.64
CA CYS A 638 -12.55 30.92 -2.75
C CYS A 638 -11.48 31.05 -3.86
N PHE A 639 -10.28 30.49 -3.67
CA PHE A 639 -9.20 30.47 -4.66
C PHE A 639 -8.92 29.07 -5.24
N LEU A 640 -9.73 28.06 -4.91
CA LEU A 640 -9.64 26.72 -5.51
C LEU A 640 -10.33 26.66 -6.88
N ASN A 641 -10.10 25.59 -7.64
CA ASN A 641 -10.75 25.35 -8.94
C ASN A 641 -11.30 23.90 -9.03
N PRO A 642 -12.61 23.69 -9.25
CA PRO A 642 -13.66 24.71 -9.22
C PRO A 642 -13.72 25.38 -7.84
N GLY A 643 -13.72 26.70 -7.83
CA GLY A 643 -13.91 27.49 -6.61
C GLY A 643 -15.38 27.49 -6.22
N SER A 644 -15.71 28.11 -5.08
CA SER A 644 -17.11 28.37 -4.75
C SER A 644 -17.72 29.35 -5.78
N PRO A 645 -18.72 28.95 -6.59
CA PRO A 645 -19.22 29.75 -7.73
C PRO A 645 -19.75 31.14 -7.37
N GLU A 646 -20.12 31.35 -6.10
CA GLU A 646 -20.65 32.62 -5.57
C GLU A 646 -19.96 33.04 -4.26
N CYS A 647 -18.83 32.41 -3.87
CA CYS A 647 -18.10 32.60 -2.58
C CYS A 647 -19.05 32.95 -1.40
N LYS A 648 -20.04 32.07 -1.13
CA LYS A 648 -20.99 32.23 -0.01
C LYS A 648 -20.35 31.88 1.34
N LEU A 649 -19.33 32.64 1.74
CA LEU A 649 -18.54 32.37 2.94
C LEU A 649 -19.41 32.15 4.19
N LYS A 650 -20.42 33.00 4.43
CA LYS A 650 -21.36 32.86 5.55
C LYS A 650 -22.22 31.59 5.52
N HIS A 651 -22.56 31.12 4.31
CA HIS A 651 -23.30 29.87 4.16
C HIS A 651 -22.41 28.67 4.50
N PHE A 652 -21.19 28.62 3.94
CA PHE A 652 -20.25 27.53 4.21
C PHE A 652 -19.70 27.55 5.64
N GLN A 653 -19.59 28.73 6.26
CA GLN A 653 -19.28 28.86 7.68
C GLN A 653 -20.32 28.16 8.55
N ASN A 654 -21.59 28.21 8.14
CA ASN A 654 -22.67 27.50 8.80
C ASN A 654 -22.85 26.05 8.32
N GLY A 655 -22.07 25.61 7.32
CA GLY A 655 -22.07 24.27 6.76
C GLY A 655 -21.60 23.22 7.77
N THR A 656 -22.05 21.99 7.59
CA THR A 656 -21.82 20.89 8.52
C THR A 656 -20.34 20.53 8.58
N ILE A 657 -19.65 20.40 7.45
CA ILE A 657 -18.22 20.06 7.40
C ILE A 657 -17.34 21.07 8.15
N THR A 658 -17.63 22.37 8.00
CA THR A 658 -16.89 23.45 8.68
C THR A 658 -17.08 23.39 10.19
N LYS A 659 -18.33 23.23 10.65
CA LYS A 659 -18.64 23.10 12.08
C LYS A 659 -17.97 21.87 12.70
N LEU A 660 -17.99 20.75 11.98
CA LEU A 660 -17.30 19.53 12.42
C LEU A 660 -15.80 19.78 12.53
N LEU A 661 -15.16 20.40 11.53
CA LEU A 661 -13.73 20.72 11.53
C LEU A 661 -13.35 21.58 12.75
N MET A 662 -14.12 22.63 13.00
CA MET A 662 -13.94 23.52 14.15
C MET A 662 -14.01 22.77 15.48
N VAL A 663 -15.02 21.92 15.67
CA VAL A 663 -15.19 21.13 16.89
C VAL A 663 -14.07 20.12 17.08
N VAL A 664 -13.76 19.31 16.06
CA VAL A 664 -12.72 18.28 16.20
C VAL A 664 -11.33 18.88 16.42
N ALA A 665 -11.01 20.00 15.77
CA ALA A 665 -9.76 20.71 15.98
C ALA A 665 -9.63 21.23 17.41
N ARG A 666 -10.72 21.80 17.96
CA ARG A 666 -10.75 22.28 19.34
C ARG A 666 -10.58 21.14 20.35
N LEU A 667 -11.33 20.05 20.19
CA LEU A 667 -11.26 18.91 21.11
C LEU A 667 -9.90 18.20 21.04
N LEU A 668 -9.29 18.10 19.84
CA LEU A 668 -7.93 17.59 19.68
C LEU A 668 -6.94 18.41 20.51
N ASN A 669 -6.97 19.74 20.37
CA ASN A 669 -6.11 20.62 21.14
C ASN A 669 -6.36 20.45 22.65
N ASP A 670 -7.62 20.54 23.11
CA ASP A 670 -7.97 20.45 24.54
C ASP A 670 -7.47 19.16 25.20
N THR A 671 -7.51 18.03 24.50
CA THR A 671 -7.01 16.76 25.04
C THR A 671 -5.51 16.74 25.30
N GLN A 672 -4.74 17.61 24.63
CA GLN A 672 -3.28 17.65 24.73
C GLN A 672 -2.76 18.93 25.40
N SER A 673 -3.56 19.99 25.49
CA SER A 673 -3.19 21.28 26.09
C SER A 673 -3.65 21.43 27.55
N TYR A 674 -4.56 20.57 28.03
CA TYR A 674 -5.24 20.77 29.32
C TYR A 674 -4.31 21.01 30.52
N GLN A 675 -3.13 20.37 30.55
CA GLN A 675 -2.17 20.54 31.65
C GLN A 675 -1.63 21.96 31.69
N LYS A 676 -1.19 22.47 30.53
CA LYS A 676 -0.70 23.84 30.37
C LYS A 676 -1.79 24.85 30.75
N GLU A 677 -2.99 24.65 30.24
CA GLU A 677 -4.11 25.55 30.51
C GLU A 677 -4.52 25.53 31.99
N GLN A 678 -4.45 24.37 32.64
CA GLN A 678 -4.66 24.25 34.09
C GLN A 678 -3.62 25.04 34.90
N GLU A 679 -2.35 25.00 34.51
CA GLU A 679 -1.27 25.78 35.13
C GLU A 679 -1.46 27.30 34.94
N GLU A 680 -2.00 27.69 33.78
CA GLU A 680 -2.37 29.08 33.46
C GLU A 680 -3.68 29.53 34.13
N GLY A 681 -4.39 28.63 34.82
CA GLY A 681 -5.68 28.90 35.46
C GLY A 681 -6.85 29.03 34.48
N LYS A 682 -6.69 28.54 33.25
CA LYS A 682 -7.73 28.47 32.22
C LYS A 682 -8.48 27.13 32.30
N LEU A 683 -9.72 27.12 31.83
CA LEU A 683 -10.55 25.91 31.75
C LEU A 683 -10.80 25.59 30.28
N ASN A 684 -10.60 24.33 29.92
CA ASN A 684 -10.94 23.78 28.61
C ASN A 684 -11.99 22.68 28.72
N PHE A 685 -12.36 22.04 27.60
CA PHE A 685 -13.42 21.05 27.61
C PHE A 685 -13.16 19.87 28.57
N VAL A 686 -11.92 19.38 28.62
CA VAL A 686 -11.51 18.28 29.51
C VAL A 686 -11.64 18.69 30.98
N LEU A 687 -11.13 19.87 31.34
CA LEU A 687 -11.17 20.40 32.70
C LEU A 687 -12.60 20.75 33.13
N LEU A 688 -13.44 21.23 32.22
CA LEU A 688 -14.86 21.48 32.46
C LEU A 688 -15.61 20.17 32.74
N HIS A 689 -15.35 19.12 31.95
CA HIS A 689 -15.92 17.81 32.22
C HIS A 689 -15.51 17.28 33.60
N LEU A 690 -14.22 17.38 33.95
CA LEU A 690 -13.72 16.96 35.25
C LEU A 690 -14.41 17.70 36.40
N LYS A 691 -14.65 19.00 36.22
CA LYS A 691 -15.31 19.85 37.22
C LYS A 691 -16.79 19.53 37.39
N GLU A 692 -17.50 19.26 36.29
CA GLU A 692 -18.90 18.85 36.31
C GLU A 692 -19.10 17.43 36.87
N ASN A 693 -18.05 16.61 36.89
CA ASN A 693 -18.08 15.21 37.33
C ASN A 693 -17.05 14.94 38.44
N PRO A 694 -17.32 15.31 39.71
CA PRO A 694 -16.34 15.22 40.80
C PRO A 694 -15.82 13.82 41.15
N ARG A 695 -16.45 12.75 40.61
CA ARG A 695 -16.00 11.36 40.78
C ARG A 695 -15.12 10.86 39.63
N ALA A 696 -15.02 11.62 38.55
CA ALA A 696 -14.21 11.26 37.39
C ALA A 696 -12.74 11.59 37.66
N THR A 697 -11.85 10.78 37.11
CA THR A 697 -10.44 11.10 36.98
C THR A 697 -10.20 12.01 35.77
N ILE A 698 -8.98 12.53 35.64
CA ILE A 698 -8.61 13.27 34.44
C ILE A 698 -8.60 12.33 33.21
N GLU A 699 -8.18 11.08 33.38
CA GLU A 699 -8.19 10.05 32.35
C GLU A 699 -9.62 9.72 31.88
N ASP A 700 -10.59 9.68 32.80
CA ASP A 700 -12.02 9.52 32.46
C ASP A 700 -12.53 10.68 31.60
N SER A 701 -12.10 11.92 31.94
CA SER A 701 -12.49 13.13 31.21
C SER A 701 -11.84 13.22 29.82
N ILE A 702 -10.58 12.79 29.71
CA ILE A 702 -9.89 12.64 28.43
C ILE A 702 -10.58 11.57 27.57
N SER A 703 -10.93 10.43 28.17
CA SER A 703 -11.60 9.32 27.46
C SER A 703 -13.00 9.73 26.98
N PHE A 704 -13.76 10.46 27.80
CA PHE A 704 -15.05 11.04 27.41
C PHE A 704 -14.89 11.98 26.21
N THR A 705 -13.89 12.87 26.25
CA THR A 705 -13.62 13.82 25.16
C THR A 705 -13.19 13.10 23.87
N ARG A 706 -12.34 12.06 23.99
CA ARG A 706 -11.92 11.22 22.86
C ARG A 706 -13.08 10.47 22.21
N ALA A 707 -14.05 9.98 23.00
CA ALA A 707 -15.23 9.32 22.45
C ALA A 707 -16.07 10.27 21.56
N ILE A 708 -16.28 11.51 21.99
CA ILE A 708 -16.96 12.55 21.19
C ILE A 708 -16.14 12.85 19.93
N LEU A 709 -14.83 13.00 20.08
CA LEU A 709 -13.92 13.28 18.97
C LEU A 709 -13.95 12.16 17.91
N ASP A 710 -13.97 10.90 18.32
CA ASP A 710 -14.04 9.76 17.40
C ASP A 710 -15.35 9.72 16.61
N GLU A 711 -16.48 10.07 17.23
CA GLU A 711 -17.77 10.21 16.55
C GLU A 711 -17.76 11.36 15.53
N LYS A 712 -17.34 12.56 15.98
CA LYS A 712 -17.28 13.75 15.11
C LYS A 712 -16.24 13.64 14.00
N ARG A 713 -15.17 12.87 14.21
CA ARG A 713 -14.22 12.51 13.16
C ARG A 713 -14.87 11.70 12.05
N LYS A 714 -15.67 10.69 12.39
CA LYS A 714 -16.34 9.82 11.41
C LYS A 714 -17.34 10.64 10.59
N GLU A 715 -18.14 11.49 11.25
CA GLU A 715 -19.03 12.44 10.58
C GLU A 715 -18.25 13.38 9.63
N LEU A 716 -17.14 13.97 10.09
CA LEU A 716 -16.32 14.85 9.26
C LEU A 716 -15.79 14.13 8.01
N LEU A 717 -15.33 12.89 8.19
CA LEU A 717 -14.77 12.11 7.11
C LEU A 717 -15.83 11.76 6.05
N GLU A 718 -17.03 11.40 6.50
CA GLU A 718 -18.16 11.13 5.63
C GLU A 718 -18.52 12.35 4.78
N HIS A 719 -18.68 13.51 5.41
CA HIS A 719 -18.92 14.78 4.70
C HIS A 719 -17.77 15.19 3.79
N ALA A 720 -16.52 14.92 4.16
CA ALA A 720 -15.36 15.29 3.35
C ALA A 720 -15.20 14.42 2.10
N LEU A 721 -15.57 13.14 2.18
CA LEU A 721 -15.37 12.18 1.11
C LEU A 721 -16.59 12.06 0.19
N MET A 722 -17.82 12.09 0.70
CA MET A 722 -19.02 11.87 -0.10
C MET A 722 -19.44 13.12 -0.87
N ASP A 723 -19.84 12.95 -2.12
CA ASP A 723 -20.14 14.06 -3.04
C ASP A 723 -21.53 14.67 -2.90
N ASP A 724 -22.44 14.00 -2.19
CA ASP A 724 -23.87 14.34 -2.07
C ASP A 724 -24.28 14.95 -0.72
N LEU A 725 -23.36 15.07 0.25
CA LEU A 725 -23.68 15.48 1.62
C LEU A 725 -23.42 16.97 1.94
N ASP A 726 -22.73 17.70 1.07
CA ASP A 726 -22.40 19.11 1.28
C ASP A 726 -22.33 19.86 -0.07
N ASP A 727 -22.81 21.10 -0.11
CA ASP A 727 -22.78 21.96 -1.31
C ASP A 727 -21.37 22.45 -1.64
N LEU A 728 -20.40 22.20 -0.76
CA LEU A 728 -19.02 22.61 -0.92
C LEU A 728 -18.28 21.78 -2.00
N PRO A 729 -17.59 22.42 -2.97
CA PRO A 729 -16.86 21.69 -4.02
C PRO A 729 -15.80 20.73 -3.46
N LYS A 730 -15.54 19.63 -4.18
CA LYS A 730 -14.58 18.58 -3.78
C LYS A 730 -13.19 19.11 -3.38
N PRO A 731 -12.54 20.04 -4.12
CA PRO A 731 -11.26 20.60 -3.68
C PRO A 731 -11.34 21.34 -2.34
N CYS A 732 -12.47 22.01 -2.07
CA CYS A 732 -12.70 22.72 -0.82
C CYS A 732 -12.92 21.74 0.35
N LYS A 733 -13.66 20.64 0.13
CA LYS A 733 -13.80 19.55 1.11
C LYS A 733 -12.44 18.89 1.42
N GLN A 734 -11.61 18.68 0.40
CA GLN A 734 -10.23 18.21 0.56
C GLN A 734 -9.39 19.18 1.40
N LEU A 735 -9.53 20.50 1.21
CA LEU A 735 -8.84 21.48 2.05
C LEU A 735 -9.26 21.39 3.54
N HIS A 736 -10.55 21.15 3.81
CA HIS A 736 -11.04 20.92 5.18
C HIS A 736 -10.44 19.63 5.77
N LEU A 737 -10.40 18.55 5.00
CA LEU A 737 -9.79 17.29 5.42
C LEU A 737 -8.28 17.46 5.66
N SER A 738 -7.56 18.18 4.81
CA SER A 738 -6.14 18.49 5.01
C SER A 738 -5.91 19.30 6.28
N CYS A 739 -6.75 20.29 6.56
CA CYS A 739 -6.69 21.04 7.82
C CYS A 739 -6.91 20.13 9.03
N PHE A 740 -7.93 19.25 8.98
CA PHE A 740 -8.16 18.26 10.02
C PHE A 740 -6.94 17.34 10.25
N LYS A 741 -6.34 16.84 9.16
CA LYS A 741 -5.14 15.99 9.23
C LYS A 741 -3.95 16.70 9.87
N VAL A 742 -3.79 18.01 9.65
CA VAL A 742 -2.77 18.82 10.33
C VAL A 742 -3.01 18.84 11.85
N PHE A 743 -4.24 19.08 12.29
CA PHE A 743 -4.55 19.05 13.72
C PHE A 743 -4.33 17.67 14.33
N GLN A 744 -4.69 16.61 13.61
CA GLN A 744 -4.37 15.24 14.04
C GLN A 744 -2.86 15.02 14.15
N MET A 745 -2.07 15.41 13.16
CA MET A 745 -0.60 15.33 13.26
C MET A 745 -0.07 16.08 14.48
N CYS A 746 -0.60 17.28 14.77
CA CYS A 746 -0.17 18.12 15.88
C CYS A 746 -0.57 17.57 17.26
N TYR A 747 -1.70 16.87 17.38
CA TYR A 747 -2.35 16.57 18.67
C TYR A 747 -2.78 15.09 18.86
N ASN A 748 -2.41 14.17 17.97
CA ASN A 748 -2.83 12.76 18.06
C ASN A 748 -2.33 12.06 19.33
N SER A 749 -1.03 12.20 19.65
CA SER A 749 -0.39 11.52 20.78
C SER A 749 0.12 12.46 21.87
N SER A 750 0.55 13.66 21.48
CA SER A 750 1.13 14.70 22.33
C SER A 750 0.83 16.07 21.70
N ASN A 751 1.10 17.16 22.42
CA ASN A 751 1.10 18.50 21.82
C ASN A 751 2.43 18.76 21.08
N ARG A 752 2.55 18.19 19.87
CA ARG A 752 3.75 18.34 19.02
C ARG A 752 3.93 19.77 18.50
N PHE A 753 2.86 20.55 18.46
CA PHE A 753 2.86 21.91 17.93
C PHE A 753 3.60 22.89 18.85
N ASP A 754 3.38 22.79 20.15
CA ASP A 754 4.09 23.61 21.15
C ASP A 754 5.58 23.20 21.26
N SER A 755 5.91 21.96 20.92
CA SER A 755 7.29 21.44 20.91
C SER A 755 8.17 22.07 19.82
N ASN A 756 9.39 22.47 20.18
CA ASN A 756 10.38 23.03 19.26
C ASN A 756 11.22 21.97 18.54
N THR A 757 11.03 20.69 18.87
CA THR A 757 11.87 19.59 18.35
C THR A 757 11.07 18.48 17.69
N GLU A 758 9.85 18.20 18.14
CA GLU A 758 9.08 17.01 17.69
C GLU A 758 8.70 17.01 16.20
N LEU A 759 8.52 18.17 15.57
CA LEU A 759 8.25 18.29 14.13
C LEU A 759 9.48 18.66 13.30
N LEU A 760 10.63 18.93 13.94
CA LEU A 760 11.81 19.44 13.25
C LEU A 760 12.36 18.43 12.22
N HIS A 761 12.31 17.14 12.54
CA HIS A 761 12.73 16.09 11.61
C HIS A 761 11.85 16.07 10.35
N ASP A 762 10.52 16.13 10.55
CA ASP A 762 9.53 16.10 9.48
C ASP A 762 9.62 17.34 8.58
N ILE A 763 9.78 18.53 9.19
CA ILE A 763 10.04 19.81 8.50
C ILE A 763 11.28 19.69 7.60
N ASN A 764 12.38 19.18 8.17
CA ASN A 764 13.62 19.01 7.42
C ASN A 764 13.46 18.07 6.24
N ARG A 765 12.79 16.93 6.42
CA ARG A 765 12.54 15.97 5.33
C ARG A 765 11.61 16.52 4.26
N ALA A 766 10.59 17.29 4.62
CA ALA A 766 9.68 17.84 3.63
C ALA A 766 10.32 18.95 2.79
N ILE A 767 11.04 19.89 3.42
CA ILE A 767 11.40 21.17 2.77
C ILE A 767 12.87 21.25 2.36
N TYR A 768 13.79 20.65 3.12
CA TYR A 768 15.22 20.95 2.99
C TYR A 768 16.08 19.76 2.56
N ILE A 769 15.80 18.56 3.06
CA ILE A 769 16.62 17.37 2.81
C ILE A 769 16.17 16.73 1.49
N PRO A 770 17.07 16.55 0.49
CA PRO A 770 16.73 15.85 -0.74
C PRO A 770 16.34 14.38 -0.51
N LEU A 771 15.67 13.76 -1.48
CA LEU A 771 15.35 12.33 -1.44
C LEU A 771 16.61 11.46 -1.39
N LYS A 772 16.56 10.38 -0.62
CA LYS A 772 17.59 9.34 -0.63
C LYS A 772 17.19 8.25 -1.62
N VAL A 773 17.54 8.43 -2.89
CA VAL A 773 17.32 7.42 -3.93
C VAL A 773 18.64 6.68 -4.18
N GLN A 774 18.67 5.36 -3.98
CA GLN A 774 19.84 4.57 -4.37
C GLN A 774 19.86 4.43 -5.90
N THR A 775 20.84 5.04 -6.57
CA THR A 775 21.17 4.68 -7.95
C THR A 775 21.77 3.27 -7.92
N SER A 776 21.17 2.32 -8.63
CA SER A 776 21.70 0.96 -8.79
C SER A 776 23.18 1.01 -9.18
N LYS A 777 24.07 0.60 -8.28
CA LYS A 777 25.49 0.42 -8.60
C LYS A 777 25.63 -0.92 -9.33
N PRO A 778 26.40 -1.00 -10.43
CA PRO A 778 26.82 -2.28 -10.97
C PRO A 778 27.68 -2.99 -9.91
N LEU A 779 27.32 -4.24 -9.58
CA LEU A 779 28.07 -5.07 -8.65
C LEU A 779 29.52 -5.24 -9.14
N LYS A 780 30.49 -4.84 -8.31
CA LYS A 780 31.89 -5.24 -8.48
C LYS A 780 32.04 -6.68 -8.01
N LEU A 781 32.30 -7.59 -8.94
CA LEU A 781 32.75 -8.94 -8.66
C LEU A 781 34.00 -8.92 -7.76
N LEU A 782 33.95 -9.65 -6.64
CA LEU A 782 35.14 -10.05 -5.90
C LEU A 782 35.85 -11.17 -6.69
N PRO A 783 37.19 -11.12 -6.85
CA PRO A 783 37.93 -12.16 -7.55
C PRO A 783 37.81 -13.51 -6.83
N TYR A 784 37.49 -14.54 -7.60
CA TYR A 784 37.50 -15.93 -7.15
C TYR A 784 38.92 -16.35 -6.73
N HIS A 785 39.13 -16.61 -5.44
CA HIS A 785 40.35 -17.27 -4.96
C HIS A 785 40.12 -18.78 -4.97
N ALA A 786 40.73 -19.47 -5.94
CA ALA A 786 40.79 -20.92 -5.96
C ALA A 786 41.48 -21.45 -4.70
N ARG A 787 40.77 -22.23 -3.87
CA ARG A 787 41.36 -23.07 -2.82
C ARG A 787 41.72 -24.45 -3.35
N PRO A 788 42.73 -25.14 -2.76
CA PRO A 788 43.39 -26.27 -3.39
C PRO A 788 42.58 -27.56 -3.26
N LYS A 789 42.66 -28.40 -4.30
CA LYS A 789 42.14 -29.77 -4.32
C LYS A 789 42.64 -30.57 -3.12
N LYS A 790 41.73 -31.14 -2.32
CA LYS A 790 42.02 -32.28 -1.44
C LYS A 790 41.46 -33.56 -2.05
N GLU A 791 42.24 -34.62 -1.89
CA GLU A 791 42.09 -35.93 -2.50
C GLU A 791 40.83 -36.68 -2.06
N ASN A 792 40.33 -37.48 -3.01
CA ASN A 792 39.20 -38.41 -2.88
C ASN A 792 39.32 -39.33 -1.67
N SER A 793 38.34 -39.28 -0.76
CA SER A 793 38.03 -40.39 0.13
C SER A 793 36.67 -40.97 -0.23
N LYS A 794 36.67 -42.23 -0.71
CA LYS A 794 35.47 -43.06 -0.85
C LYS A 794 34.82 -43.26 0.51
N ILE A 795 33.53 -42.94 0.63
CA ILE A 795 32.69 -43.37 1.76
C ILE A 795 31.42 -44.02 1.18
N ASN A 796 31.07 -45.16 1.78
CA ASN A 796 30.06 -46.11 1.32
C ASN A 796 28.63 -45.57 1.41
N SER A 797 27.86 -45.81 0.34
CA SER A 797 26.41 -45.63 0.29
C SER A 797 25.70 -46.77 1.04
N THR A 798 25.23 -46.52 2.25
CA THR A 798 24.22 -47.38 2.90
C THR A 798 23.35 -46.54 3.82
N CYS A 799 22.33 -45.87 3.26
CA CYS A 799 21.11 -45.51 4.01
C CYS A 799 19.95 -45.05 3.10
N PHE A 800 19.60 -45.83 2.08
CA PHE A 800 18.31 -45.69 1.39
C PHE A 800 17.87 -47.07 0.91
N ASP A 801 17.48 -47.92 1.85
CA ASP A 801 16.76 -49.15 1.52
C ASP A 801 15.86 -49.53 2.69
N GLN A 802 14.62 -49.08 2.65
CA GLN A 802 13.52 -49.75 3.34
C GLN A 802 12.48 -50.17 2.32
N THR A 803 12.51 -51.48 2.09
CA THR A 803 11.69 -52.27 1.20
C THR A 803 10.19 -52.15 1.48
N TYR A 804 9.41 -51.76 0.47
CA TYR A 804 8.04 -52.22 0.29
C TYR A 804 7.97 -53.00 -1.02
N LYS A 805 7.58 -54.28 -0.95
CA LYS A 805 7.51 -55.20 -2.10
C LYS A 805 6.46 -54.72 -3.12
N PRO A 806 6.82 -54.50 -4.39
CA PRO A 806 5.85 -54.17 -5.43
C PRO A 806 5.15 -55.44 -5.92
N ARG A 807 3.81 -55.45 -5.90
CA ARG A 807 3.05 -56.36 -6.79
C ARG A 807 3.17 -55.81 -8.20
N VAL A 808 3.83 -56.60 -9.04
CA VAL A 808 4.15 -56.34 -10.44
C VAL A 808 2.89 -56.05 -11.27
N LYS A 809 2.81 -54.85 -11.85
CA LYS A 809 2.55 -54.60 -13.27
C LYS A 809 3.49 -53.47 -13.73
N PRO A 810 4.40 -53.68 -14.70
CA PRO A 810 5.35 -52.66 -15.15
C PRO A 810 4.88 -52.00 -16.45
N SER A 811 4.62 -50.69 -16.41
CA SER A 811 4.65 -49.72 -17.54
C SER A 811 4.15 -48.39 -16.97
N PHE A 812 4.87 -47.28 -16.99
CA PHE A 812 5.47 -46.63 -18.16
C PHE A 812 6.76 -45.89 -17.80
N ILE A 813 7.81 -46.15 -18.59
CA ILE A 813 8.96 -45.27 -18.77
C ILE A 813 8.60 -44.32 -19.92
N MET A 814 8.90 -43.03 -19.75
CA MET A 814 8.84 -41.99 -20.78
C MET A 814 9.58 -42.47 -22.06
N HIS A 815 8.81 -42.85 -23.08
CA HIS A 815 9.22 -42.66 -24.46
C HIS A 815 8.59 -41.36 -24.95
N TRP A 816 9.44 -40.41 -25.28
CA TRP A 816 9.10 -39.22 -26.05
C TRP A 816 8.88 -39.58 -27.54
N ILE A 817 8.11 -40.64 -27.85
CA ILE A 817 7.65 -41.05 -29.21
C ILE A 817 6.39 -41.94 -29.03
N PRO A 818 5.27 -41.74 -29.76
CA PRO A 818 4.05 -42.52 -29.56
C PRO A 818 4.09 -43.89 -30.26
N PRO A 819 3.55 -44.99 -29.67
CA PRO A 819 3.32 -46.23 -30.41
C PRO A 819 1.91 -46.28 -31.04
N LYS A 820 1.88 -46.94 -32.21
CA LYS A 820 0.76 -47.14 -33.13
C LYS A 820 -0.43 -47.91 -32.52
N ILE A 821 -1.63 -47.53 -32.98
CA ILE A 821 -2.90 -48.25 -32.83
C ILE A 821 -2.79 -49.69 -33.38
N ARG A 822 -3.31 -50.67 -32.64
CA ARG A 822 -3.77 -51.95 -33.19
C ARG A 822 -4.99 -52.47 -32.43
N ASP A 823 -6.04 -52.77 -33.18
CA ASP A 823 -7.32 -53.35 -32.77
C ASP A 823 -7.18 -54.70 -32.06
N GLY A 824 -8.12 -55.02 -31.16
CA GLY A 824 -8.28 -56.38 -30.64
C GLY A 824 -9.27 -56.56 -29.49
N CYS A 825 -10.49 -56.96 -29.83
CA CYS A 825 -11.59 -57.45 -28.97
C CYS A 825 -11.21 -58.41 -27.82
N GLY A 826 -11.98 -58.35 -26.71
CA GLY A 826 -12.13 -59.48 -25.79
C GLY A 826 -12.84 -59.19 -24.45
N LYS A 827 -14.16 -59.40 -24.41
CA LYS A 827 -15.00 -59.53 -23.18
C LYS A 827 -14.51 -60.75 -22.37
N SER A 828 -14.55 -60.85 -21.03
CA SER A 828 -15.73 -60.94 -20.13
C SER A 828 -15.23 -61.35 -18.70
N PRO A 829 -16.10 -61.47 -17.66
CA PRO A 829 -15.85 -61.02 -16.28
C PRO A 829 -15.59 -62.14 -15.26
N ILE A 830 -15.12 -61.78 -14.06
CA ILE A 830 -15.35 -62.58 -12.84
C ILE A 830 -15.70 -61.66 -11.67
N SER A 831 -16.69 -62.11 -10.92
CA SER A 831 -17.44 -61.44 -9.88
C SER A 831 -17.09 -61.96 -8.48
N LEU A 832 -17.61 -61.22 -7.49
CA LEU A 832 -18.00 -61.63 -6.13
C LEU A 832 -16.95 -61.69 -5.00
N ASN A 833 -17.17 -60.77 -4.05
CA ASN A 833 -17.58 -61.02 -2.65
C ASN A 833 -16.57 -60.94 -1.47
N LEU A 834 -16.82 -59.87 -0.68
CA LEU A 834 -17.27 -59.88 0.74
C LEU A 834 -16.28 -59.90 1.92
N LYS A 835 -16.65 -59.01 2.87
CA LYS A 835 -16.47 -58.92 4.34
C LYS A 835 -15.22 -58.19 4.84
N LEU A 836 -15.36 -57.00 5.47
CA LEU A 836 -15.90 -56.68 6.82
C LEU A 836 -15.12 -57.39 7.95
N CYS A 837 -14.31 -56.63 8.70
CA CYS A 837 -14.60 -56.22 10.08
C CYS A 837 -13.38 -55.56 10.76
N PHE A 838 -13.64 -54.38 11.36
CA PHE A 838 -13.14 -53.84 12.63
C PHE A 838 -11.86 -54.41 13.26
N VAL A 839 -10.87 -53.55 13.50
CA VAL A 839 -10.67 -52.81 14.78
C VAL A 839 -10.17 -51.41 14.46
#